data_AF-A0A5C6FHC6-F1
#
_entry.id   AF-A0A5C6FHC6-F1
#
_cell.length_a   1.000
_cell.length_b   1.000
_cell.length_c   1.000
_cell.angle_alpha   90.00
_cell.angle_beta   90.00
_cell.angle_gamma   90.00
#
_symmetry.space_group_name_H-M   'P 1'
#
loop_
_entity.id
_entity.type
_entity.pdbx_description
1 polymer ?
#
loop_
_entity_poly.entity_id
_entity_poly.type
_entity_poly.pdbx_seq_one_letter_code
_entity_poly.pdbx_strand_id
1 'polypeptide(L)'
;MSLCSISRRDIARRWSLMFITLALFGTLPGCGESAEDKMMRAAMRVRPQADGDEPDPPASRPAPKPAAEPAPEKKVAAAAQAPSKPAPAAQESANPPAGDATPDDAPSIGMQPIEQRKPEAPLDDQQRRAMAIKNLEAITEALMAYKDDNGRLPTAAMVHEGFPTLSWRVSLLPYLGYQYLYDQFDPTLPWNRGKNKELLKYIPDVYVSPERFDTKTNWLLPAHEAFIFGENRAPRDVRIEDGLGDTLMLVEVQDGLAVEWTQPKDFDPPDRRDFKDLLGAQRGDGILGAWANGYTTFLSSGVGASQLAAAMSYESGEPFRAAQIHRDPDVGPVAGNAMTSTVSTTTAAATSPSTPRTTTATVSQGSRPRGRAVERLNEMKPSREEINRAGKRLQDIYADRIREAEQLTQKRKILSEMLIQAERLEADPAGAYALRSAAMKLAVDTGDIRSLLRAVDSRVQRFSVDPYEVNATALAAFAERNMRNDNARRAASEFAKRAVVTIRDGILQDDYDGCGKLASMAAAMQKTASGNRYQLNLRNRNEVDPQKLWTRLSSLLSSTKQRYADAAEQLARFRQDDSDGDAASSVGRFLCFIKGDWQTGLPLLTQGGIEALQTAAQRDLQGAANVGEQVALGDMWWELGQRAKAGVYKQGALDRAGFWYESVYEVMPESLDKLHVKARLDELNEGVPGSPLAALRQLSLHLQIPPDATLEQLATGNGRAFGNDDDDDD
;
A
#
# COMPACT_ATOMS: atom_id res chain seq x y z
N MET A 1 64.43 28.79 25.21
CA MET A 1 64.53 28.39 23.79
C MET A 1 64.50 26.86 23.72
N SER A 2 63.85 26.18 22.79
CA SER A 2 62.70 26.60 21.96
C SER A 2 61.90 25.37 21.50
N LEU A 3 60.59 25.60 21.48
CA LEU A 3 59.52 24.88 20.78
C LEU A 3 59.92 24.19 19.45
N CYS A 4 59.36 22.99 19.21
CA CYS A 4 58.50 22.64 18.06
C CYS A 4 58.06 21.15 18.16
N SER A 5 56.81 20.84 18.49
CA SER A 5 55.60 20.86 17.63
C SER A 5 55.35 19.55 16.84
N ILE A 6 54.95 18.49 17.54
CA ILE A 6 54.34 17.31 16.87
C ILE A 6 52.94 17.70 16.36
N SER A 7 52.68 17.43 15.08
CA SER A 7 51.47 17.89 14.39
C SER A 7 50.24 17.05 14.76
N ARG A 8 49.07 17.71 14.91
CA ARG A 8 47.78 17.02 15.10
C ARG A 8 47.35 16.15 13.91
N ARG A 9 48.06 16.20 12.77
CA ARG A 9 47.73 15.46 11.53
C ARG A 9 48.06 13.96 11.60
N ASP A 10 49.05 13.55 12.39
CA ASP A 10 49.49 12.13 12.41
C ASP A 10 48.59 11.24 13.27
N ILE A 11 47.95 11.80 14.31
CA ILE A 11 46.92 11.09 15.08
C ILE A 11 45.70 10.82 14.20
N ALA A 12 45.26 11.80 13.39
CA ALA A 12 44.12 11.62 12.49
C ALA A 12 44.34 10.47 11.48
N ARG A 13 45.52 10.38 10.87
CA ARG A 13 45.84 9.33 9.88
C ARG A 13 45.86 7.91 10.48
N ARG A 14 46.28 7.74 11.74
CA ARG A 14 46.24 6.42 12.41
C ARG A 14 44.82 5.94 12.72
N TRP A 15 43.87 6.83 12.99
CA TRP A 15 42.47 6.45 13.21
C TRP A 15 41.73 6.16 11.89
N SER A 16 42.01 6.90 10.81
CA SER A 16 41.40 6.63 9.49
C SER A 16 41.71 5.22 8.95
N LEU A 17 42.91 4.69 9.19
CA LEU A 17 43.32 3.36 8.73
C LEU A 17 42.76 2.19 9.56
N MET A 18 42.18 2.45 10.74
CA MET A 18 41.55 1.44 11.58
C MET A 18 40.02 1.35 11.37
N PHE A 19 39.41 2.39 10.80
CA PHE A 19 37.99 2.37 10.41
C PHE A 19 37.74 1.79 9.01
N ILE A 20 38.72 1.83 8.10
CA ILE A 20 38.57 1.33 6.72
C ILE A 20 38.71 -0.20 6.63
N THR A 21 39.34 -0.84 7.62
CA THR A 21 39.51 -2.31 7.70
C THR A 21 38.41 -3.03 8.49
N LEU A 22 37.46 -2.31 9.08
CA LEU A 22 36.28 -2.87 9.76
C LEU A 22 34.96 -2.60 8.99
N ALA A 23 35.07 -2.22 7.71
CA ALA A 23 33.94 -1.86 6.84
C ALA A 23 33.78 -2.81 5.62
N LEU A 24 34.25 -4.07 5.75
CA LEU A 24 34.35 -5.02 4.64
C LEU A 24 33.98 -6.48 4.99
N PHE A 25 33.05 -6.65 5.92
CA PHE A 25 32.31 -7.89 6.15
C PHE A 25 30.84 -7.53 6.42
N GLY A 26 29.91 -7.89 5.54
CA GLY A 26 28.47 -7.65 5.80
C GLY A 26 27.49 -7.55 4.64
N THR A 27 27.92 -7.54 3.37
CA THR A 27 27.01 -7.41 2.20
C THR A 27 27.25 -8.46 1.12
N LEU A 28 26.99 -9.72 1.47
CA LEU A 28 26.53 -10.72 0.51
C LEU A 28 24.99 -10.77 0.60
N PRO A 29 24.24 -10.80 -0.52
CA PRO A 29 22.82 -11.17 -0.52
C PRO A 29 22.72 -12.69 -0.30
N GLY A 30 23.03 -13.13 0.91
CA GLY A 30 22.93 -14.53 1.31
C GLY A 30 21.53 -14.85 1.78
N CYS A 31 20.81 -15.70 1.06
CA CYS A 31 19.47 -16.16 1.43
C CYS A 31 19.45 -16.72 2.86
N GLY A 32 18.58 -16.16 3.70
CA GLY A 32 18.33 -16.68 5.04
C GLY A 32 17.70 -15.67 6.00
N GLU A 33 16.93 -16.20 6.95
CA GLU A 33 16.42 -15.58 8.20
C GLU A 33 17.10 -14.25 8.59
N SER A 34 16.34 -13.19 8.83
CA SER A 34 16.91 -11.85 8.97
C SER A 34 17.79 -11.69 10.22
N ALA A 35 18.59 -10.62 10.25
CA ALA A 35 19.40 -10.29 11.41
C ALA A 35 18.55 -10.01 12.67
N GLU A 36 17.33 -9.50 12.51
CA GLU A 36 16.40 -9.29 13.63
C GLU A 36 15.81 -10.62 14.12
N ASP A 37 15.42 -11.51 13.20
CA ASP A 37 14.87 -12.84 13.52
C ASP A 37 15.88 -13.67 14.32
N LYS A 38 17.13 -13.77 13.83
CA LYS A 38 18.24 -14.43 14.51
C LYS A 38 18.46 -13.89 15.92
N MET A 39 18.29 -12.58 16.11
CA MET A 39 18.43 -11.95 17.43
C MET A 39 17.23 -12.18 18.35
N MET A 40 16.01 -12.29 17.82
CA MET A 40 14.79 -12.62 18.56
C MET A 40 14.75 -14.10 18.96
N ARG A 41 15.00 -15.00 18.01
CA ARG A 41 15.13 -16.45 18.20
C ARG A 41 16.32 -16.82 19.10
N ALA A 42 17.30 -15.93 19.28
CA ALA A 42 18.34 -16.05 20.31
C ALA A 42 17.94 -15.47 21.67
N ALA A 43 17.13 -14.40 21.71
CA ALA A 43 16.69 -13.76 22.96
C ALA A 43 15.56 -14.54 23.68
N MET A 44 14.72 -15.25 22.92
CA MET A 44 13.57 -16.00 23.46
C MET A 44 13.89 -17.44 23.84
N ARG A 45 15.14 -17.90 23.70
CA ARG A 45 15.57 -19.21 24.20
C ARG A 45 15.62 -19.20 25.72
N VAL A 46 14.84 -20.10 26.34
CA VAL A 46 14.97 -20.42 27.76
C VAL A 46 16.40 -20.88 28.03
N ARG A 47 17.13 -20.15 28.88
CA ARG A 47 18.36 -20.69 29.47
C ARG A 47 17.96 -21.80 30.45
N PRO A 48 18.55 -23.01 30.36
CA PRO A 48 18.46 -23.97 31.44
C PRO A 48 18.91 -23.30 32.74
N GLN A 49 18.12 -23.48 33.80
CA GLN A 49 18.47 -23.00 35.12
C GLN A 49 19.70 -23.80 35.59
N ALA A 50 20.75 -23.09 36.02
CA ALA A 50 21.98 -23.73 36.44
C ALA A 50 21.85 -24.20 37.90
N ASP A 51 21.17 -25.34 38.08
CA ASP A 51 21.18 -26.06 39.34
C ASP A 51 22.63 -26.51 39.63
N GLY A 52 23.09 -26.29 40.85
CA GLY A 52 24.43 -26.72 41.29
C GLY A 52 24.41 -28.15 41.82
N ASP A 53 25.51 -28.87 41.66
CA ASP A 53 26.45 -29.00 42.79
C ASP A 53 27.81 -29.64 42.38
N GLU A 54 28.81 -29.32 43.21
CA GLU A 54 30.17 -29.89 43.41
C GLU A 54 31.14 -30.19 42.21
N PRO A 55 32.47 -30.12 42.45
CA PRO A 55 33.51 -30.37 41.44
C PRO A 55 34.26 -31.71 41.62
N ASP A 56 34.75 -32.30 40.51
CA ASP A 56 35.77 -33.37 40.56
C ASP A 56 36.67 -33.35 39.27
N PRO A 57 37.69 -34.21 39.06
CA PRO A 57 39.07 -33.73 38.93
C PRO A 57 39.66 -33.79 37.49
N PRO A 58 40.81 -33.15 37.23
CA PRO A 58 41.25 -32.82 35.86
C PRO A 58 42.00 -33.95 35.12
N ALA A 59 41.70 -34.12 33.82
CA ALA A 59 42.39 -35.07 32.93
C ALA A 59 42.86 -34.46 31.60
N SER A 60 44.17 -34.59 31.34
CA SER A 60 44.88 -34.67 30.04
C SER A 60 44.49 -33.77 28.84
N ARG A 61 45.45 -32.94 28.38
CA ARG A 61 45.45 -32.29 27.06
C ARG A 61 45.74 -33.28 25.91
N PRO A 62 45.18 -33.08 24.70
CA PRO A 62 45.75 -33.56 23.43
C PRO A 62 46.95 -32.71 22.95
N ALA A 63 47.75 -33.25 22.03
CA ALA A 63 49.00 -32.67 21.51
C ALA A 63 48.85 -32.09 20.07
N PRO A 64 49.82 -31.30 19.54
CA PRO A 64 49.62 -30.49 18.32
C PRO A 64 49.97 -31.19 16.98
N LYS A 65 49.58 -30.56 15.86
CA LYS A 65 49.93 -30.97 14.48
C LYS A 65 51.30 -30.41 14.02
N PRO A 66 52.07 -31.13 13.17
CA PRO A 66 53.29 -30.61 12.51
C PRO A 66 53.01 -29.69 11.30
N ALA A 67 54.07 -29.16 10.66
CA ALA A 67 54.02 -28.19 9.56
C ALA A 67 55.06 -28.45 8.44
N ALA A 68 54.85 -27.81 7.26
CA ALA A 68 55.75 -27.26 6.22
C ALA A 68 57.13 -27.91 5.90
N GLU A 69 57.72 -27.87 4.68
CA GLU A 69 57.37 -27.27 3.36
C GLU A 69 57.96 -28.21 2.23
N PRO A 70 58.52 -27.84 1.03
CA PRO A 70 58.78 -26.57 0.34
C PRO A 70 58.24 -26.49 -1.13
N ALA A 71 58.67 -25.47 -1.89
CA ALA A 71 58.38 -25.24 -3.32
C ALA A 71 59.60 -25.41 -4.26
N PRO A 72 59.44 -25.24 -5.60
CA PRO A 72 60.02 -24.02 -6.20
C PRO A 72 59.24 -23.34 -7.38
N GLU A 73 59.34 -22.00 -7.40
CA GLU A 73 59.49 -21.05 -8.54
C GLU A 73 58.51 -20.96 -9.75
N LYS A 74 57.52 -20.06 -9.58
CA LYS A 74 57.16 -18.90 -10.44
C LYS A 74 57.30 -18.95 -11.99
N LYS A 75 56.19 -18.60 -12.66
CA LYS A 75 56.15 -17.51 -13.67
C LYS A 75 54.78 -16.79 -13.66
N VAL A 76 54.61 -15.73 -14.46
CA VAL A 76 53.61 -14.65 -14.23
C VAL A 76 52.71 -14.38 -15.44
N ALA A 77 51.38 -14.33 -15.26
CA ALA A 77 50.46 -13.37 -15.93
C ALA A 77 48.98 -13.43 -15.45
N ALA A 78 48.44 -12.25 -15.12
CA ALA A 78 47.08 -11.71 -15.32
C ALA A 78 45.74 -12.53 -15.23
N ALA A 79 44.76 -11.86 -14.62
CA ALA A 79 43.32 -11.76 -15.01
C ALA A 79 42.33 -12.93 -14.78
N ALA A 80 41.83 -12.99 -13.55
CA ALA A 80 40.41 -13.03 -13.14
C ALA A 80 39.31 -13.65 -14.05
N GLN A 81 38.63 -14.67 -13.50
CA GLN A 81 37.16 -14.82 -13.53
C GLN A 81 36.69 -15.62 -12.30
N ALA A 82 35.44 -15.44 -11.87
CA ALA A 82 34.85 -16.14 -10.72
C ALA A 82 33.72 -17.09 -11.18
N PRO A 83 33.59 -18.30 -10.60
CA PRO A 83 32.61 -19.28 -11.04
C PRO A 83 31.19 -18.98 -10.52
N SER A 84 30.20 -19.22 -11.37
CA SER A 84 28.78 -19.11 -11.07
C SER A 84 28.22 -20.33 -10.32
N LYS A 85 27.05 -20.16 -9.69
CA LYS A 85 26.18 -21.22 -9.17
C LYS A 85 24.78 -21.12 -9.83
N PRO A 86 23.94 -22.18 -9.77
CA PRO A 86 23.00 -22.47 -10.85
C PRO A 86 21.61 -21.85 -10.67
N ALA A 87 20.89 -21.70 -11.77
CA ALA A 87 19.46 -21.42 -11.81
C ALA A 87 18.61 -22.69 -11.59
N PRO A 88 17.38 -22.57 -11.04
CA PRO A 88 16.37 -23.64 -11.07
C PRO A 88 15.80 -23.82 -12.48
N ALA A 89 15.07 -24.92 -12.70
CA ALA A 89 14.59 -25.32 -14.02
C ALA A 89 13.40 -24.48 -14.52
N ALA A 90 13.50 -23.99 -15.77
CA ALA A 90 12.35 -23.50 -16.53
C ALA A 90 11.60 -24.68 -17.17
N GLN A 91 10.29 -24.52 -17.41
CA GLN A 91 9.49 -25.52 -18.11
C GLN A 91 9.76 -25.52 -19.63
N GLU A 92 9.53 -26.67 -20.25
CA GLU A 92 10.02 -26.99 -21.59
C GLU A 92 9.11 -26.44 -22.70
N SER A 93 9.53 -25.33 -23.33
CA SER A 93 9.02 -24.90 -24.64
C SER A 93 10.16 -24.91 -25.67
N ALA A 94 9.93 -25.54 -26.82
CA ALA A 94 11.02 -26.03 -27.67
C ALA A 94 11.78 -24.94 -28.44
N ASN A 95 13.10 -24.92 -28.27
CA ASN A 95 14.04 -24.28 -29.19
C ASN A 95 14.72 -25.37 -30.06
N PRO A 96 14.91 -25.15 -31.37
CA PRO A 96 15.65 -26.08 -32.23
C PRO A 96 17.17 -26.06 -31.90
N PRO A 97 17.91 -27.14 -32.21
CA PRO A 97 19.32 -27.25 -31.88
C PRO A 97 20.21 -26.31 -32.72
N ALA A 98 21.29 -25.82 -32.10
CA ALA A 98 22.28 -24.97 -32.78
C ALA A 98 23.08 -25.74 -33.83
N GLY A 99 23.25 -25.14 -35.01
CA GLY A 99 24.23 -25.54 -36.03
C GLY A 99 25.45 -24.61 -36.04
N ASP A 100 26.55 -25.05 -36.64
CA ASP A 100 27.84 -24.34 -36.62
C ASP A 100 27.78 -22.94 -37.26
N ALA A 101 28.35 -21.95 -36.58
CA ALA A 101 28.38 -20.56 -37.04
C ALA A 101 29.62 -20.25 -37.91
N THR A 102 29.39 -19.73 -39.12
CA THR A 102 30.43 -19.11 -39.95
C THR A 102 30.54 -17.61 -39.69
N PRO A 103 31.74 -17.01 -39.79
CA PRO A 103 31.99 -15.63 -39.36
C PRO A 103 31.61 -14.58 -40.42
N ASP A 104 30.31 -14.44 -40.72
CA ASP A 104 29.78 -13.29 -41.49
C ASP A 104 28.32 -12.91 -41.12
N ASP A 105 27.63 -13.71 -40.29
CA ASP A 105 26.26 -13.45 -39.90
C ASP A 105 26.15 -12.33 -38.85
N ALA A 106 25.56 -11.20 -39.24
CA ALA A 106 25.03 -10.23 -38.29
C ALA A 106 23.94 -10.92 -37.44
N PRO A 107 23.90 -10.72 -36.10
CA PRO A 107 23.01 -11.46 -35.22
C PRO A 107 21.54 -11.33 -35.65
N SER A 108 20.97 -12.43 -36.13
CA SER A 108 19.58 -12.48 -36.58
C SER A 108 18.63 -12.30 -35.41
N ILE A 109 17.46 -11.70 -35.66
CA ILE A 109 16.45 -11.36 -34.65
C ILE A 109 15.85 -12.58 -33.93
N GLY A 110 16.17 -13.80 -34.37
CA GLY A 110 15.75 -15.07 -33.73
C GLY A 110 14.28 -15.44 -33.99
N MET A 111 13.48 -14.48 -34.46
CA MET A 111 12.09 -14.64 -34.85
C MET A 111 11.94 -14.50 -36.37
N GLN A 112 11.09 -15.32 -36.99
CA GLN A 112 10.74 -15.16 -38.41
C GLN A 112 9.68 -14.07 -38.61
N PRO A 113 9.69 -13.37 -39.77
CA PRO A 113 8.61 -12.44 -40.13
C PRO A 113 7.22 -13.10 -40.05
N ILE A 114 6.20 -12.36 -39.64
CA ILE A 114 4.83 -12.87 -39.43
C ILE A 114 4.24 -13.53 -40.69
N GLU A 115 4.63 -13.05 -41.86
CA GLU A 115 4.26 -13.61 -43.17
C GLU A 115 4.72 -15.06 -43.36
N GLN A 116 5.70 -15.53 -42.57
CA GLN A 116 6.22 -16.90 -42.56
C GLN A 116 5.72 -17.74 -41.37
N ARG A 117 4.99 -17.15 -40.42
CA ARG A 117 4.43 -17.82 -39.23
C ARG A 117 2.94 -18.13 -39.35
N LYS A 118 2.31 -17.82 -40.48
CA LYS A 118 0.88 -18.07 -40.70
C LYS A 118 0.59 -19.58 -40.83
N PRO A 119 -0.42 -20.13 -40.13
CA PRO A 119 -0.82 -21.53 -40.26
C PRO A 119 -1.19 -21.93 -41.70
N GLU A 120 -0.81 -23.14 -42.11
CA GLU A 120 -1.13 -23.69 -43.43
C GLU A 120 -2.63 -23.95 -43.64
N ALA A 121 -3.36 -24.22 -42.55
CA ALA A 121 -4.80 -24.40 -42.52
C ALA A 121 -5.48 -23.30 -41.67
N PRO A 122 -6.67 -22.81 -42.04
CA PRO A 122 -7.44 -21.90 -41.19
C PRO A 122 -7.76 -22.51 -39.83
N LEU A 123 -7.60 -21.74 -38.76
CA LEU A 123 -7.94 -22.17 -37.40
C LEU A 123 -9.46 -22.16 -37.20
N ASP A 124 -9.99 -23.21 -36.56
CA ASP A 124 -11.40 -23.22 -36.12
C ASP A 124 -11.65 -22.28 -34.92
N ASP A 125 -12.92 -22.05 -34.60
CA ASP A 125 -13.36 -21.13 -33.54
C ASP A 125 -12.79 -21.50 -32.16
N GLN A 126 -12.66 -22.80 -31.88
CA GLN A 126 -12.13 -23.31 -30.61
C GLN A 126 -10.61 -23.12 -30.53
N GLN A 127 -9.89 -23.36 -31.63
CA GLN A 127 -8.46 -23.09 -31.76
C GLN A 127 -8.15 -21.59 -31.65
N ARG A 128 -8.94 -20.73 -32.31
CA ARG A 128 -8.81 -19.26 -32.22
C ARG A 128 -9.05 -18.77 -30.79
N ARG A 129 -10.08 -19.30 -30.11
CA ARG A 129 -10.38 -18.98 -28.70
C ARG A 129 -9.29 -19.44 -27.74
N ALA A 130 -8.78 -20.67 -27.89
CA ALA A 130 -7.68 -21.19 -27.08
C ALA A 130 -6.38 -20.38 -27.25
N MET A 131 -6.06 -19.99 -28.49
CA MET A 131 -4.91 -19.13 -28.78
C MET A 131 -5.09 -17.73 -28.17
N ALA A 132 -6.28 -17.14 -28.26
CA ALA A 132 -6.57 -15.85 -27.64
C ALA A 132 -6.44 -15.89 -26.09
N ILE A 133 -6.92 -16.96 -25.45
CA ILE A 133 -6.80 -17.14 -23.98
C ILE A 133 -5.33 -17.29 -23.57
N LYS A 134 -4.55 -18.15 -24.24
CA LYS A 134 -3.11 -18.29 -23.97
C LYS A 134 -2.34 -16.99 -24.18
N ASN A 135 -2.70 -16.23 -25.22
CA ASN A 135 -2.10 -14.93 -25.51
C ASN A 135 -2.42 -13.89 -24.43
N LEU A 136 -3.67 -13.86 -23.94
CA LEU A 136 -4.10 -13.03 -22.81
C LEU A 136 -3.33 -13.37 -21.54
N GLU A 137 -3.21 -14.66 -21.20
CA GLU A 137 -2.46 -15.14 -20.02
C GLU A 137 -1.00 -14.66 -20.06
N ALA A 138 -0.28 -14.90 -21.15
CA ALA A 138 1.13 -14.51 -21.29
C ALA A 138 1.35 -12.98 -21.28
N ILE A 139 0.45 -12.19 -21.87
CA ILE A 139 0.52 -10.71 -21.77
C ILE A 139 0.23 -10.26 -20.33
N THR A 140 -0.70 -10.90 -19.64
CA THR A 140 -1.07 -10.58 -18.25
C THR A 140 0.07 -10.89 -17.30
N GLU A 141 0.72 -12.05 -17.45
CA GLU A 141 1.93 -12.44 -16.72
C GLU A 141 3.06 -11.41 -16.95
N ALA A 142 3.34 -11.04 -18.20
CA ALA A 142 4.36 -10.02 -18.53
C ALA A 142 4.02 -8.62 -17.99
N LEU A 143 2.74 -8.22 -17.97
CA LEU A 143 2.28 -6.98 -17.34
C LEU A 143 2.52 -6.99 -15.82
N MET A 144 2.26 -8.12 -15.16
CA MET A 144 2.50 -8.27 -13.72
C MET A 144 3.99 -8.32 -13.38
N ALA A 145 4.80 -9.07 -14.13
CA ALA A 145 6.25 -9.09 -13.97
C ALA A 145 6.89 -7.70 -14.18
N TYR A 146 6.44 -6.94 -15.19
CA TYR A 146 6.81 -5.53 -15.34
C TYR A 146 6.39 -4.70 -14.12
N LYS A 147 5.17 -4.92 -13.61
CA LYS A 147 4.63 -4.18 -12.47
C LYS A 147 5.45 -4.38 -11.21
N ASP A 148 5.86 -5.61 -10.94
CA ASP A 148 6.62 -6.00 -9.75
C ASP A 148 8.05 -5.42 -9.81
N ASP A 149 8.72 -5.49 -10.98
CA ASP A 149 10.03 -4.86 -11.21
C ASP A 149 10.00 -3.32 -11.08
N ASN A 150 8.92 -2.68 -11.56
CA ASN A 150 8.85 -1.21 -11.70
C ASN A 150 8.06 -0.51 -10.59
N GLY A 151 7.37 -1.26 -9.72
CA GLY A 151 6.40 -0.74 -8.74
C GLY A 151 5.21 0.01 -9.37
N ARG A 152 4.89 -0.29 -10.64
CA ARG A 152 3.87 0.40 -11.48
C ARG A 152 3.63 -0.37 -12.77
N LEU A 153 2.41 -0.30 -13.31
CA LEU A 153 2.11 -0.76 -14.67
C LEU A 153 2.79 0.19 -15.71
N PRO A 154 3.01 -0.27 -16.96
CA PRO A 154 3.61 0.56 -18.00
C PRO A 154 2.74 1.78 -18.36
N THR A 155 3.34 2.80 -18.96
CA THR A 155 2.60 3.85 -19.66
C THR A 155 2.20 3.33 -21.03
N ALA A 156 0.99 3.65 -21.52
CA ALA A 156 0.51 3.17 -22.83
C ALA A 156 1.47 3.53 -24.00
N ALA A 157 2.15 4.66 -23.89
CA ALA A 157 3.22 5.08 -24.79
C ALA A 157 4.54 5.32 -24.02
N MET A 158 5.64 4.87 -24.62
CA MET A 158 6.99 5.39 -24.39
C MET A 158 7.07 6.80 -25.01
N VAL A 159 7.72 7.73 -24.31
CA VAL A 159 7.77 9.15 -24.70
C VAL A 159 9.20 9.65 -24.81
N HIS A 160 9.52 10.32 -25.91
CA HIS A 160 10.80 11.00 -26.13
C HIS A 160 10.55 12.47 -26.51
N GLU A 161 11.23 13.40 -25.82
CA GLU A 161 11.05 14.86 -25.96
C GLU A 161 9.57 15.35 -25.94
N GLY A 162 8.69 14.62 -25.24
CA GLY A 162 7.26 14.91 -25.15
C GLY A 162 6.40 14.26 -26.24
N PHE A 163 6.99 13.58 -27.22
CA PHE A 163 6.27 12.86 -28.28
C PHE A 163 6.17 11.36 -27.96
N PRO A 164 5.00 10.72 -28.14
CA PRO A 164 4.86 9.28 -28.01
C PRO A 164 5.52 8.57 -29.20
N THR A 165 6.53 7.73 -28.94
CA THR A 165 7.33 7.07 -29.98
C THR A 165 6.95 5.61 -30.20
N LEU A 166 6.81 4.83 -29.13
CA LEU A 166 6.59 3.37 -29.14
C LEU A 166 5.51 2.95 -28.13
N SER A 167 4.83 1.84 -28.38
CA SER A 167 3.83 1.24 -27.48
C SER A 167 4.43 0.64 -26.21
N TRP A 168 3.63 0.59 -25.13
CA TRP A 168 3.83 -0.28 -23.95
C TRP A 168 4.22 -1.73 -24.32
N ARG A 169 3.70 -2.26 -25.43
CA ARG A 169 3.99 -3.62 -25.92
C ARG A 169 5.47 -3.85 -26.23
N VAL A 170 6.19 -2.78 -26.59
CA VAL A 170 7.65 -2.82 -26.76
C VAL A 170 8.34 -2.89 -25.40
N SER A 171 7.84 -2.17 -24.39
CA SER A 171 8.40 -2.20 -23.02
C SER A 171 8.24 -3.56 -22.31
N LEU A 172 7.33 -4.43 -22.77
CA LEU A 172 7.17 -5.79 -22.24
C LEU A 172 8.03 -6.85 -22.91
N LEU A 173 8.73 -6.53 -24.02
CA LEU A 173 9.54 -7.51 -24.75
C LEU A 173 10.57 -8.26 -23.89
N PRO A 174 11.29 -7.64 -22.92
CA PRO A 174 12.17 -8.38 -22.00
C PRO A 174 11.43 -9.45 -21.18
N TYR A 175 10.26 -9.10 -20.64
CA TYR A 175 9.41 -9.98 -19.83
C TYR A 175 8.79 -11.13 -20.63
N LEU A 176 8.65 -10.94 -21.94
CA LEU A 176 8.23 -11.95 -22.90
C LEU A 176 9.42 -12.76 -23.50
N GLY A 177 10.64 -12.58 -22.99
CA GLY A 177 11.85 -13.28 -23.45
C GLY A 177 12.50 -12.70 -24.71
N TYR A 178 11.93 -11.66 -25.32
CA TYR A 178 12.38 -11.05 -26.58
C TYR A 178 13.38 -9.90 -26.38
N GLN A 179 14.31 -10.02 -25.42
CA GLN A 179 15.32 -9.00 -25.11
C GLN A 179 16.10 -8.53 -26.35
N TYR A 180 16.55 -9.44 -27.20
CA TYR A 180 17.33 -9.06 -28.38
C TYR A 180 16.53 -8.22 -29.39
N LEU A 181 15.22 -8.45 -29.51
CA LEU A 181 14.31 -7.64 -30.33
C LEU A 181 14.04 -6.27 -29.70
N TYR A 182 13.92 -6.20 -28.36
CA TYR A 182 13.82 -4.94 -27.62
C TYR A 182 15.02 -4.04 -27.91
N ASP A 183 16.23 -4.59 -27.84
CA ASP A 183 17.49 -3.87 -28.11
C ASP A 183 17.61 -3.37 -29.56
N GLN A 184 16.82 -3.90 -30.50
CA GLN A 184 16.78 -3.40 -31.87
C GLN A 184 15.97 -2.11 -32.03
N PHE A 185 15.10 -1.72 -31.10
CA PHE A 185 14.32 -0.49 -31.23
C PHE A 185 15.18 0.78 -31.00
N ASP A 186 14.67 1.93 -31.45
CA ASP A 186 15.17 3.25 -31.09
C ASP A 186 14.05 4.02 -30.38
N PRO A 187 14.15 4.31 -29.07
CA PRO A 187 13.10 5.01 -28.34
C PRO A 187 12.94 6.48 -28.78
N THR A 188 13.88 7.04 -29.54
CA THR A 188 13.83 8.41 -30.06
C THR A 188 13.02 8.53 -31.36
N LEU A 189 12.86 7.43 -32.10
CA LEU A 189 12.16 7.40 -33.39
C LEU A 189 10.70 6.93 -33.24
N PRO A 190 9.73 7.55 -33.92
CA PRO A 190 8.38 7.01 -34.00
C PRO A 190 8.36 5.59 -34.59
N TRP A 191 7.46 4.76 -34.08
CA TRP A 191 7.21 3.37 -34.49
C TRP A 191 7.20 3.10 -36.01
N ASN A 192 6.80 4.08 -36.83
CA ASN A 192 6.71 3.98 -38.29
C ASN A 192 7.89 4.60 -39.06
N ARG A 193 9.02 4.90 -38.40
CA ARG A 193 10.22 5.52 -38.99
C ARG A 193 11.48 4.67 -38.78
N GLY A 194 12.41 4.75 -39.73
CA GLY A 194 13.70 4.07 -39.69
C GLY A 194 13.59 2.57 -39.37
N LYS A 195 14.54 2.06 -38.59
CA LYS A 195 14.56 0.65 -38.15
C LYS A 195 13.29 0.22 -37.40
N ASN A 196 12.64 1.11 -36.64
CA ASN A 196 11.42 0.75 -35.89
C ASN A 196 10.29 0.28 -36.81
N LYS A 197 10.19 0.82 -38.03
CA LYS A 197 9.23 0.35 -39.04
C LYS A 197 9.59 -1.04 -39.56
N GLU A 198 10.87 -1.33 -39.74
CA GLU A 198 11.37 -2.61 -40.28
C GLU A 198 11.18 -3.75 -39.28
N LEU A 199 11.07 -3.43 -37.99
CA LEU A 199 10.79 -4.38 -36.91
C LEU A 199 9.32 -4.81 -36.78
N LEU A 200 8.37 -4.13 -37.43
CA LEU A 200 6.93 -4.42 -37.33
C LEU A 200 6.59 -5.89 -37.63
N LYS A 201 7.24 -6.49 -38.63
CA LYS A 201 7.05 -7.89 -39.06
C LYS A 201 7.47 -8.93 -38.00
N TYR A 202 8.28 -8.54 -37.01
CA TYR A 202 8.68 -9.39 -35.89
C TYR A 202 7.76 -9.20 -34.68
N ILE A 203 6.44 -9.24 -34.92
CA ILE A 203 5.43 -9.22 -33.85
C ILE A 203 5.52 -10.49 -32.99
N PRO A 204 5.69 -10.39 -31.66
CA PRO A 204 5.58 -11.51 -30.72
C PRO A 204 4.29 -12.32 -30.89
N ASP A 205 4.35 -13.65 -30.81
CA ASP A 205 3.21 -14.53 -31.03
C ASP A 205 2.02 -14.22 -30.10
N VAL A 206 2.31 -13.76 -28.87
CA VAL A 206 1.30 -13.33 -27.89
C VAL A 206 0.46 -12.12 -28.36
N TYR A 207 1.03 -11.24 -29.19
CA TYR A 207 0.31 -10.09 -29.73
C TYR A 207 -0.40 -10.39 -31.05
N VAL A 208 -0.11 -11.53 -31.70
CA VAL A 208 -0.73 -11.91 -32.98
C VAL A 208 -2.21 -12.19 -32.78
N SER A 209 -3.03 -11.66 -33.69
CA SER A 209 -4.46 -11.98 -33.76
C SER A 209 -4.69 -13.33 -34.45
N PRO A 210 -5.38 -14.29 -33.81
CA PRO A 210 -5.72 -15.59 -34.41
C PRO A 210 -6.59 -15.50 -35.67
N GLU A 211 -7.19 -14.34 -35.95
CA GLU A 211 -7.95 -14.07 -37.18
C GLU A 211 -7.07 -13.76 -38.40
N ARG A 212 -5.99 -12.99 -38.19
CA ARG A 212 -5.30 -12.28 -39.28
C ARG A 212 -3.93 -12.84 -39.59
N PHE A 213 -3.13 -13.14 -38.56
CA PHE A 213 -1.69 -13.37 -38.67
C PHE A 213 -1.01 -12.23 -39.45
N ASP A 214 -1.12 -11.01 -38.91
CA ASP A 214 -0.54 -9.76 -39.44
C ASP A 214 0.24 -8.98 -38.35
N THR A 215 0.78 -7.82 -38.70
CA THR A 215 1.54 -6.93 -37.78
C THR A 215 0.68 -6.19 -36.75
N LYS A 216 -0.62 -6.49 -36.69
CA LYS A 216 -1.57 -5.80 -35.82
C LYS A 216 -2.00 -6.67 -34.64
N THR A 217 -2.44 -6.00 -33.58
CA THR A 217 -2.92 -6.64 -32.37
C THR A 217 -4.29 -6.11 -31.93
N ASN A 218 -5.05 -6.97 -31.26
CA ASN A 218 -6.35 -6.66 -30.68
C ASN A 218 -6.25 -6.37 -29.17
N TRP A 219 -5.10 -6.58 -28.55
CA TRP A 219 -4.89 -6.39 -27.10
C TRP A 219 -4.56 -4.94 -26.78
N LEU A 220 -5.56 -4.16 -26.34
CA LEU A 220 -5.42 -2.73 -26.04
C LEU A 220 -5.62 -2.42 -24.54
N LEU A 221 -4.92 -1.39 -24.05
CA LEU A 221 -5.14 -0.84 -22.71
C LEU A 221 -6.30 0.18 -22.70
N PRO A 222 -7.12 0.26 -21.64
CA PRO A 222 -8.11 1.33 -21.48
C PRO A 222 -7.44 2.70 -21.25
N ALA A 223 -7.37 3.52 -22.30
CA ALA A 223 -6.49 4.70 -22.39
C ALA A 223 -7.20 6.05 -22.52
N HIS A 224 -8.54 6.07 -22.55
CA HIS A 224 -9.35 7.30 -22.40
C HIS A 224 -9.01 8.02 -21.08
N GLU A 225 -9.15 9.35 -21.02
CA GLU A 225 -8.73 10.18 -19.87
C GLU A 225 -9.26 9.74 -18.50
N ALA A 226 -10.45 9.13 -18.46
CA ALA A 226 -11.14 8.64 -17.27
C ALA A 226 -10.93 7.14 -16.99
N PHE A 227 -10.05 6.45 -17.74
CA PHE A 227 -9.72 5.04 -17.55
C PHE A 227 -8.32 4.85 -16.94
N ILE A 228 -8.02 3.62 -16.51
CA ILE A 228 -6.78 3.27 -15.81
C ILE A 228 -5.48 3.71 -16.51
N PHE A 229 -5.40 3.84 -17.84
CA PHE A 229 -4.21 4.37 -18.55
C PHE A 229 -4.38 5.78 -19.15
N GLY A 230 -5.44 6.50 -18.75
CA GLY A 230 -5.77 7.86 -19.21
C GLY A 230 -4.65 8.90 -19.00
N GLU A 231 -4.54 9.84 -19.94
CA GLU A 231 -3.46 10.86 -19.99
C GLU A 231 -2.02 10.25 -20.08
N ASN A 232 -1.89 9.00 -20.56
CA ASN A 232 -0.62 8.23 -20.60
C ASN A 232 0.05 8.07 -19.22
N ARG A 233 -0.75 7.95 -18.16
CA ARG A 233 -0.30 7.67 -16.79
C ARG A 233 0.43 6.32 -16.67
N ALA A 234 1.23 6.19 -15.62
CA ALA A 234 1.77 4.92 -15.14
C ALA A 234 0.99 4.48 -13.90
N PRO A 235 0.06 3.50 -14.01
CA PRO A 235 -0.78 3.12 -12.88
C PRO A 235 0.03 2.50 -11.75
N ARG A 236 -0.41 2.71 -10.51
CA ARG A 236 0.12 2.08 -9.31
C ARG A 236 -1.02 1.57 -8.47
N ASP A 237 -0.79 0.48 -7.75
CA ASP A 237 -1.80 -0.18 -6.91
C ASP A 237 -2.48 0.82 -5.94
N VAL A 238 -1.70 1.67 -5.28
CA VAL A 238 -2.16 2.74 -4.37
C VAL A 238 -2.82 3.95 -5.09
N ARG A 239 -3.13 3.83 -6.38
CA ARG A 239 -3.79 4.85 -7.22
C ARG A 239 -4.89 4.26 -8.10
N ILE A 240 -5.33 3.05 -7.80
CA ILE A 240 -6.46 2.38 -8.41
C ILE A 240 -7.50 2.25 -7.30
N GLU A 241 -8.27 3.33 -7.11
CA GLU A 241 -9.19 3.55 -5.97
C GLU A 241 -10.34 2.53 -5.97
N ASP A 242 -10.81 2.12 -7.16
CA ASP A 242 -11.77 1.03 -7.35
C ASP A 242 -11.23 -0.33 -6.85
N GLY A 243 -9.90 -0.48 -6.82
CA GLY A 243 -9.17 -1.67 -6.37
C GLY A 243 -8.74 -2.59 -7.53
N LEU A 244 -7.55 -3.18 -7.40
CA LEU A 244 -6.91 -3.99 -8.46
C LEU A 244 -7.79 -5.13 -9.01
N GLY A 245 -8.65 -5.72 -8.18
CA GLY A 245 -9.53 -6.81 -8.58
C GLY A 245 -10.83 -6.36 -9.25
N ASP A 246 -11.19 -5.07 -9.14
CA ASP A 246 -12.40 -4.49 -9.74
C ASP A 246 -12.08 -3.60 -10.96
N THR A 247 -10.82 -3.19 -11.16
CA THR A 247 -10.37 -2.46 -12.37
C THR A 247 -9.78 -3.38 -13.44
N LEU A 248 -10.27 -3.25 -14.67
CA LEU A 248 -9.87 -3.96 -15.89
C LEU A 248 -8.71 -3.22 -16.58
N MET A 249 -7.53 -3.86 -16.67
CA MET A 249 -6.33 -3.24 -17.24
C MET A 249 -6.08 -3.56 -18.73
N LEU A 250 -6.64 -4.64 -19.25
CA LEU A 250 -6.39 -5.10 -20.63
C LEU A 250 -7.68 -5.66 -21.24
N VAL A 251 -7.88 -5.42 -22.54
CA VAL A 251 -9.01 -5.94 -23.32
C VAL A 251 -8.62 -6.36 -24.73
N GLU A 252 -9.28 -7.39 -25.23
CA GLU A 252 -9.43 -7.64 -26.67
C GLU A 252 -10.34 -6.54 -27.27
N VAL A 253 -10.17 -6.21 -28.56
CA VAL A 253 -11.05 -5.30 -29.32
C VAL A 253 -11.36 -5.89 -30.70
N GLN A 254 -12.40 -5.38 -31.39
CA GLN A 254 -12.71 -5.83 -32.76
C GLN A 254 -11.63 -5.45 -33.80
N ASP A 255 -11.53 -6.21 -34.90
CA ASP A 255 -10.56 -5.98 -35.99
C ASP A 255 -10.51 -4.54 -36.52
N GLY A 256 -11.66 -3.86 -36.57
CA GLY A 256 -11.77 -2.47 -37.03
C GLY A 256 -10.97 -1.47 -36.18
N LEU A 257 -10.54 -1.86 -34.97
CA LEU A 257 -9.71 -1.07 -34.06
C LEU A 257 -8.30 -1.62 -33.87
N ALA A 258 -7.94 -2.73 -34.51
CA ALA A 258 -6.61 -3.34 -34.36
C ALA A 258 -5.50 -2.40 -34.84
N VAL A 259 -4.53 -2.17 -33.97
CA VAL A 259 -3.39 -1.26 -34.18
C VAL A 259 -2.12 -2.04 -34.54
N GLU A 260 -1.19 -1.40 -35.24
CA GLU A 260 0.15 -1.96 -35.44
C GLU A 260 0.82 -2.12 -34.06
N TRP A 261 1.40 -3.29 -33.74
CA TRP A 261 1.72 -3.62 -32.34
C TRP A 261 2.71 -2.66 -31.65
N THR A 262 3.60 -2.01 -32.41
CA THR A 262 4.55 -1.01 -31.90
C THR A 262 3.98 0.41 -31.81
N GLN A 263 2.79 0.66 -32.37
CA GLN A 263 2.14 1.97 -32.40
C GLN A 263 1.67 2.38 -30.99
N PRO A 264 2.04 3.58 -30.49
CA PRO A 264 1.51 4.15 -29.26
C PRO A 264 0.06 4.63 -29.48
N LYS A 265 -0.86 3.67 -29.59
CA LYS A 265 -2.31 3.86 -29.63
C LYS A 265 -2.97 2.66 -28.95
N ASP A 266 -3.97 2.96 -28.11
CA ASP A 266 -4.70 2.00 -27.31
C ASP A 266 -6.21 2.35 -27.30
N PHE A 267 -7.00 1.80 -26.36
CA PHE A 267 -8.45 1.90 -26.38
C PHE A 267 -8.94 3.24 -25.81
N ASP A 268 -9.28 4.15 -26.72
CA ASP A 268 -9.76 5.51 -26.44
C ASP A 268 -11.08 5.77 -27.22
N PRO A 269 -12.24 5.37 -26.68
CA PRO A 269 -13.53 5.55 -27.33
C PRO A 269 -14.09 6.99 -27.16
N PRO A 270 -14.74 7.56 -28.18
CA PRO A 270 -15.22 8.95 -28.15
C PRO A 270 -16.46 9.21 -27.28
N ASP A 271 -17.15 8.17 -26.80
CA ASP A 271 -18.18 8.27 -25.74
C ASP A 271 -18.08 7.06 -24.82
N ARG A 272 -18.06 7.29 -23.49
CA ARG A 272 -18.00 6.24 -22.46
C ARG A 272 -19.28 5.39 -22.35
N ARG A 273 -20.34 5.66 -23.11
CA ARG A 273 -21.64 4.98 -22.96
C ARG A 273 -21.99 3.99 -24.07
N ASP A 274 -21.44 4.16 -25.27
CA ASP A 274 -21.82 3.35 -26.45
C ASP A 274 -20.68 2.48 -27.00
N PHE A 275 -19.52 2.44 -26.33
CA PHE A 275 -18.33 1.75 -26.83
C PHE A 275 -18.36 0.23 -26.77
N LYS A 276 -19.39 -0.39 -26.17
CA LYS A 276 -19.44 -1.85 -25.95
C LYS A 276 -19.16 -2.65 -27.23
N ASP A 277 -19.76 -2.24 -28.34
CA ASP A 277 -19.62 -2.92 -29.63
C ASP A 277 -18.19 -2.83 -30.19
N LEU A 278 -17.38 -1.88 -29.72
CA LEU A 278 -15.98 -1.73 -30.09
C LEU A 278 -15.06 -2.78 -29.43
N LEU A 279 -15.43 -3.23 -28.23
CA LEU A 279 -14.62 -4.15 -27.41
C LEU A 279 -14.77 -5.62 -27.80
N GLY A 280 -15.92 -6.07 -28.30
CA GLY A 280 -15.96 -7.42 -28.84
C GLY A 280 -17.30 -8.09 -29.01
N ALA A 281 -17.41 -8.73 -30.17
CA ALA A 281 -18.07 -10.02 -30.34
C ALA A 281 -17.16 -11.01 -31.09
N GLN A 282 -15.82 -10.82 -31.07
CA GLN A 282 -14.88 -11.54 -31.94
C GLN A 282 -14.72 -13.03 -31.57
N ARG A 283 -15.14 -13.41 -30.35
CA ARG A 283 -15.25 -14.81 -29.89
C ARG A 283 -16.71 -15.30 -29.88
N GLY A 284 -17.62 -14.53 -30.47
CA GLY A 284 -19.06 -14.79 -30.61
C GLY A 284 -19.92 -14.38 -29.42
N ASP A 285 -19.46 -14.66 -28.20
CA ASP A 285 -20.28 -14.63 -26.97
C ASP A 285 -19.83 -13.58 -25.92
N GLY A 286 -18.71 -12.88 -26.15
CA GLY A 286 -18.19 -11.87 -25.23
C GLY A 286 -16.83 -11.28 -25.62
N ILE A 287 -16.16 -10.74 -24.59
CA ILE A 287 -14.90 -9.99 -24.64
C ILE A 287 -13.89 -10.68 -23.70
N LEU A 288 -12.66 -10.88 -24.16
CA LEU A 288 -11.54 -11.32 -23.31
C LEU A 288 -10.78 -10.12 -22.73
N GLY A 289 -10.30 -10.22 -21.49
CA GLY A 289 -9.54 -9.16 -20.83
C GLY A 289 -8.89 -9.58 -19.51
N ALA A 290 -8.20 -8.68 -18.82
CA ALA A 290 -7.57 -8.96 -17.53
C ALA A 290 -7.77 -7.82 -16.51
N TRP A 291 -7.98 -8.19 -15.25
CA TRP A 291 -8.05 -7.33 -14.09
C TRP A 291 -6.64 -6.87 -13.66
N ALA A 292 -6.52 -5.70 -13.02
CA ALA A 292 -5.24 -5.10 -12.61
C ALA A 292 -4.52 -5.85 -11.48
N ASN A 293 -5.15 -6.87 -10.89
CA ASN A 293 -4.56 -7.85 -9.97
C ASN A 293 -3.89 -9.05 -10.69
N GLY A 294 -3.97 -9.13 -12.02
CA GLY A 294 -3.40 -10.22 -12.83
C GLY A 294 -4.35 -11.37 -13.15
N TYR A 295 -5.62 -11.33 -12.73
CA TYR A 295 -6.60 -12.37 -13.10
C TYR A 295 -7.17 -12.11 -14.50
N THR A 296 -7.12 -13.13 -15.36
CA THR A 296 -7.77 -13.11 -16.68
C THR A 296 -9.29 -13.26 -16.53
N THR A 297 -10.06 -12.77 -17.50
CA THR A 297 -11.52 -12.77 -17.45
C THR A 297 -12.17 -12.82 -18.82
N PHE A 298 -13.30 -13.51 -18.89
CA PHE A 298 -14.26 -13.45 -19.98
C PHE A 298 -15.49 -12.64 -19.54
N LEU A 299 -15.79 -11.58 -20.28
CA LEU A 299 -16.92 -10.68 -20.04
C LEU A 299 -18.00 -10.93 -21.08
N SER A 300 -19.18 -11.37 -20.64
CA SER A 300 -20.25 -11.79 -21.55
C SER A 300 -20.80 -10.65 -22.41
N SER A 301 -21.24 -10.95 -23.63
CA SER A 301 -21.95 -10.03 -24.52
C SER A 301 -23.24 -9.44 -23.91
N GLY A 302 -23.75 -10.00 -22.81
CA GLY A 302 -24.84 -9.43 -22.02
C GLY A 302 -24.45 -8.22 -21.14
N VAL A 303 -23.17 -8.02 -20.82
CA VAL A 303 -22.70 -6.96 -19.91
C VAL A 303 -23.03 -5.56 -20.47
N GLY A 304 -23.51 -4.64 -19.62
CA GLY A 304 -23.85 -3.28 -20.03
C GLY A 304 -22.62 -2.42 -20.32
N ALA A 305 -22.72 -1.49 -21.29
CA ALA A 305 -21.62 -0.59 -21.61
C ALA A 305 -21.16 0.24 -20.40
N SER A 306 -22.09 0.71 -19.56
CA SER A 306 -21.78 1.37 -18.29
C SER A 306 -21.02 0.47 -17.30
N GLN A 307 -21.29 -0.84 -17.28
CA GLN A 307 -20.54 -1.77 -16.42
C GLN A 307 -19.10 -1.98 -16.93
N LEU A 308 -18.88 -1.92 -18.25
CA LEU A 308 -17.53 -1.91 -18.84
C LEU A 308 -16.83 -0.56 -18.58
N ALA A 309 -17.59 0.55 -18.60
CA ALA A 309 -17.06 1.89 -18.31
C ALA A 309 -16.66 2.08 -16.84
N ALA A 310 -17.39 1.41 -15.93
CA ALA A 310 -17.03 1.27 -14.52
C ALA A 310 -15.83 0.33 -14.34
N ALA A 311 -15.83 -0.85 -14.98
CA ALA A 311 -14.70 -1.77 -14.92
C ALA A 311 -13.39 -1.15 -15.41
N MET A 312 -13.42 -0.25 -16.40
CA MET A 312 -12.23 0.44 -16.90
C MET A 312 -11.84 1.69 -16.07
N SER A 313 -12.66 2.08 -15.10
CA SER A 313 -12.37 3.16 -14.15
C SER A 313 -11.21 2.80 -13.22
N TYR A 314 -10.61 3.84 -12.63
CA TYR A 314 -9.72 3.73 -11.48
C TYR A 314 -10.15 4.64 -10.31
N GLU A 315 -11.17 5.50 -10.45
CA GLU A 315 -11.65 6.40 -9.40
C GLU A 315 -12.91 5.86 -8.71
N SER A 316 -12.90 5.80 -7.37
CA SER A 316 -13.94 5.13 -6.60
C SER A 316 -15.21 5.99 -6.51
N GLY A 317 -16.05 5.87 -7.54
CA GLY A 317 -17.32 6.58 -7.66
C GLY A 317 -18.49 5.72 -8.12
N GLU A 318 -18.25 4.69 -8.95
CA GLU A 318 -19.31 3.86 -9.54
C GLU A 318 -19.53 2.59 -8.68
N PRO A 319 -20.77 2.18 -8.34
CA PRO A 319 -21.05 1.04 -7.46
C PRO A 319 -20.89 -0.32 -8.18
N PHE A 320 -19.66 -0.59 -8.63
CA PHE A 320 -19.27 -1.74 -9.42
C PHE A 320 -18.49 -2.77 -8.58
N ARG A 321 -18.54 -4.04 -9.00
CA ARG A 321 -17.62 -5.11 -8.58
C ARG A 321 -17.40 -6.09 -9.75
N ALA A 322 -16.17 -6.50 -10.00
CA ALA A 322 -15.79 -7.48 -11.01
C ALA A 322 -16.61 -8.76 -10.90
N ALA A 323 -16.86 -9.24 -9.67
CA ALA A 323 -17.68 -10.43 -9.39
C ALA A 323 -19.12 -10.40 -9.96
N GLN A 324 -19.62 -9.23 -10.42
CA GLN A 324 -20.90 -9.12 -11.13
C GLN A 324 -20.83 -9.55 -12.61
N ILE A 325 -19.65 -9.45 -13.24
CA ILE A 325 -19.45 -9.63 -14.69
C ILE A 325 -18.31 -10.57 -15.08
N HIS A 326 -17.38 -10.85 -14.15
CA HIS A 326 -16.26 -11.76 -14.29
C HIS A 326 -16.74 -13.21 -14.48
N ARG A 327 -16.06 -13.93 -15.37
CA ARG A 327 -16.09 -15.38 -15.54
C ARG A 327 -14.70 -15.84 -15.94
N ASP A 328 -14.35 -17.08 -15.62
CA ASP A 328 -13.12 -17.70 -16.09
C ASP A 328 -13.14 -17.82 -17.63
N PRO A 329 -12.03 -17.57 -18.34
CA PRO A 329 -11.94 -17.84 -19.76
C PRO A 329 -11.97 -19.34 -20.05
N ASP A 330 -13.05 -19.82 -20.68
CA ASP A 330 -13.17 -21.20 -21.16
C ASP A 330 -12.99 -21.27 -22.69
N VAL A 331 -12.40 -22.37 -23.16
CA VAL A 331 -12.23 -22.77 -24.56
C VAL A 331 -13.51 -23.44 -25.11
N GLY A 332 -14.39 -23.94 -24.24
CA GLY A 332 -15.61 -24.67 -24.60
C GLY A 332 -16.68 -23.84 -25.34
N PRO A 333 -17.57 -24.50 -26.12
CA PRO A 333 -18.66 -23.85 -26.83
C PRO A 333 -19.82 -23.49 -25.88
N VAL A 334 -20.00 -22.20 -25.60
CA VAL A 334 -21.06 -21.71 -24.71
C VAL A 334 -22.43 -21.81 -25.40
N ALA A 335 -23.26 -22.75 -24.93
CA ALA A 335 -24.67 -22.85 -25.35
C ALA A 335 -25.48 -21.65 -24.84
N GLY A 336 -26.22 -21.00 -25.75
CA GLY A 336 -26.94 -19.75 -25.45
C GLY A 336 -28.16 -19.92 -24.54
N ASN A 337 -28.26 -19.03 -23.54
CA ASN A 337 -29.44 -18.72 -22.71
C ASN A 337 -30.27 -19.89 -22.15
N ALA A 338 -30.07 -20.19 -20.85
CA ALA A 338 -31.10 -20.73 -19.98
C ALA A 338 -31.08 -20.06 -18.60
N MET A 339 -32.16 -19.36 -18.23
CA MET A 339 -32.40 -18.96 -16.84
C MET A 339 -32.95 -20.15 -16.05
N THR A 340 -32.16 -20.73 -15.14
CA THR A 340 -32.71 -21.54 -14.03
C THR A 340 -31.74 -21.56 -12.85
N SER A 341 -32.28 -21.44 -11.64
CA SER A 341 -31.51 -21.41 -10.39
C SER A 341 -31.30 -22.81 -9.80
N THR A 342 -30.18 -23.01 -9.10
CA THR A 342 -29.97 -24.17 -8.20
C THR A 342 -29.46 -23.71 -6.83
N VAL A 343 -30.40 -23.44 -5.93
CA VAL A 343 -30.13 -23.44 -4.49
C VAL A 343 -30.32 -24.87 -3.98
N SER A 344 -29.24 -25.50 -3.53
CA SER A 344 -29.26 -26.88 -3.03
C SER A 344 -29.73 -26.94 -1.58
N THR A 345 -31.04 -27.05 -1.35
CA THR A 345 -31.63 -27.22 -0.02
C THR A 345 -31.88 -28.70 0.29
N THR A 346 -31.00 -29.34 1.08
CA THR A 346 -31.18 -30.73 1.52
C THR A 346 -32.36 -30.84 2.51
N THR A 347 -33.26 -31.80 2.30
CA THR A 347 -34.50 -31.94 3.09
C THR A 347 -34.55 -33.27 3.85
N ALA A 348 -34.69 -33.20 5.17
CA ALA A 348 -35.20 -34.26 6.04
C ALA A 348 -35.88 -33.60 7.28
N ALA A 349 -37.19 -33.37 7.31
CA ALA A 349 -38.32 -34.31 7.38
C ALA A 349 -38.79 -34.61 8.82
N ALA A 350 -39.81 -33.87 9.28
CA ALA A 350 -40.71 -34.24 10.38
C ALA A 350 -42.04 -33.45 10.29
N THR A 351 -43.15 -34.06 10.71
CA THR A 351 -44.51 -33.51 10.60
C THR A 351 -44.91 -32.60 11.78
N SER A 352 -45.79 -31.64 11.52
CA SER A 352 -46.51 -30.80 12.51
C SER A 352 -47.60 -31.60 13.27
N PRO A 353 -48.36 -31.07 14.28
CA PRO A 353 -48.47 -29.66 14.71
C PRO A 353 -48.64 -29.38 16.24
N SER A 354 -48.83 -28.09 16.56
CA SER A 354 -49.89 -27.53 17.47
C SER A 354 -49.49 -26.68 18.69
N THR A 355 -50.07 -25.47 18.71
CA THR A 355 -50.40 -24.57 19.85
C THR A 355 -49.29 -23.91 20.70
N PRO A 356 -49.54 -22.68 21.24
CA PRO A 356 -48.50 -21.84 21.85
C PRO A 356 -48.47 -21.89 23.39
N ARG A 357 -47.34 -21.49 23.99
CA ARG A 357 -47.32 -20.97 25.38
C ARG A 357 -46.20 -19.96 25.65
N THR A 358 -46.47 -19.11 26.64
CA THR A 358 -45.69 -17.95 27.08
C THR A 358 -44.50 -18.33 27.96
N THR A 359 -43.62 -17.36 28.23
CA THR A 359 -42.48 -17.37 29.20
C THR A 359 -41.25 -18.18 28.74
N THR A 360 -40.00 -17.76 29.03
CA THR A 360 -39.51 -16.60 29.82
C THR A 360 -38.24 -16.03 29.18
N ALA A 361 -37.86 -14.79 29.51
CA ALA A 361 -36.60 -14.21 29.05
C ALA A 361 -35.40 -14.75 29.84
N THR A 362 -34.30 -15.04 29.13
CA THR A 362 -32.95 -15.09 29.71
C THR A 362 -32.09 -14.12 28.91
N VAL A 363 -31.43 -13.19 29.60
CA VAL A 363 -30.58 -12.17 28.98
C VAL A 363 -29.19 -12.74 28.74
N SER A 364 -28.65 -12.51 27.54
CA SER A 364 -27.20 -12.50 27.30
C SER A 364 -26.84 -11.14 26.71
N GLN A 365 -26.03 -10.37 27.43
CA GLN A 365 -25.46 -9.12 26.94
C GLN A 365 -24.03 -9.41 26.42
N GLY A 366 -23.66 -8.86 25.26
CA GLY A 366 -22.34 -9.14 24.68
C GLY A 366 -21.82 -8.16 23.63
N SER A 367 -22.54 -7.08 23.30
CA SER A 367 -22.04 -5.98 22.48
C SER A 367 -22.88 -4.72 22.67
N ARG A 368 -22.24 -3.58 22.91
CA ARG A 368 -22.91 -2.27 22.88
C ARG A 368 -23.37 -1.98 21.45
N PRO A 369 -24.59 -1.45 21.23
CA PRO A 369 -24.92 -0.88 19.93
C PRO A 369 -23.99 0.31 19.67
N ARG A 370 -23.20 0.25 18.59
CA ARG A 370 -22.51 1.44 18.08
C ARG A 370 -23.56 2.51 17.81
N GLY A 371 -23.25 3.77 18.14
CA GLY A 371 -24.20 4.88 18.05
C GLY A 371 -24.85 4.95 16.67
N ARG A 372 -26.17 5.23 16.65
CA ARG A 372 -27.01 5.37 15.46
C ARG A 372 -26.22 6.00 14.31
N ALA A 373 -25.92 5.20 13.28
CA ALA A 373 -25.18 5.68 12.12
C ALA A 373 -25.89 6.90 11.55
N VAL A 374 -25.16 8.02 11.46
CA VAL A 374 -25.65 9.20 10.74
C VAL A 374 -25.63 8.82 9.26
N GLU A 375 -26.79 8.86 8.64
CA GLU A 375 -27.02 8.47 7.26
C GLU A 375 -26.18 9.38 6.35
N ARG A 376 -25.10 8.82 5.77
CA ARG A 376 -24.24 9.57 4.85
C ARG A 376 -25.05 9.86 3.60
N LEU A 377 -24.93 11.08 3.09
CA LEU A 377 -25.58 11.46 1.84
C LEU A 377 -24.88 10.83 0.63
N ASN A 378 -23.61 10.41 0.78
CA ASN A 378 -22.88 9.52 -0.13
C ASN A 378 -23.02 9.88 -1.63
N GLU A 379 -23.00 11.18 -1.93
CA GLU A 379 -23.08 11.65 -3.29
C GLU A 379 -21.78 11.30 -4.03
N MET A 380 -21.91 10.74 -5.22
CA MET A 380 -20.76 10.48 -6.09
C MET A 380 -19.98 11.79 -6.32
N LYS A 381 -18.67 11.74 -6.09
CA LYS A 381 -17.70 12.82 -6.36
C LYS A 381 -17.95 13.38 -7.77
N PRO A 382 -18.34 14.67 -7.93
CA PRO A 382 -18.65 15.23 -9.24
C PRO A 382 -17.44 15.15 -10.19
N SER A 383 -17.68 15.04 -11.49
CA SER A 383 -16.59 14.83 -12.46
C SER A 383 -15.63 16.02 -12.52
N ARG A 384 -14.39 15.77 -12.98
CA ARG A 384 -13.36 16.80 -13.18
C ARG A 384 -13.86 17.95 -14.07
N GLU A 385 -14.66 17.66 -15.09
CA GLU A 385 -15.32 18.67 -15.93
C GLU A 385 -16.34 19.53 -15.17
N GLU A 386 -17.18 18.90 -14.34
CA GLU A 386 -18.21 19.59 -13.55
C GLU A 386 -17.57 20.48 -12.47
N ILE A 387 -16.57 19.96 -11.77
CA ILE A 387 -15.76 20.73 -10.81
C ILE A 387 -15.08 21.91 -11.50
N ASN A 388 -14.53 21.73 -12.71
CA ASN A 388 -13.92 22.81 -13.49
C ASN A 388 -14.94 23.85 -13.97
N ARG A 389 -16.14 23.44 -14.40
CA ARG A 389 -17.22 24.35 -14.82
C ARG A 389 -17.79 25.14 -13.64
N ALA A 390 -18.02 24.48 -12.50
CA ALA A 390 -18.43 25.11 -11.26
C ALA A 390 -17.32 26.05 -10.71
N GLY A 391 -16.06 25.63 -10.74
CA GLY A 391 -14.90 26.41 -10.30
C GLY A 391 -14.74 27.73 -11.06
N LYS A 392 -14.96 27.74 -12.38
CA LYS A 392 -14.99 28.97 -13.19
C LYS A 392 -16.11 29.92 -12.74
N ARG A 393 -17.35 29.43 -12.62
CA ARG A 393 -18.49 30.23 -12.14
C ARG A 393 -18.24 30.81 -10.73
N LEU A 394 -17.62 30.03 -9.85
CA LEU A 394 -17.26 30.49 -8.50
C LEU A 394 -16.15 31.53 -8.50
N GLN A 395 -15.21 31.47 -9.46
CA GLN A 395 -14.24 32.54 -9.67
C GLN A 395 -14.96 33.84 -10.07
N ASP A 396 -15.93 33.78 -10.98
CA ASP A 396 -16.73 34.97 -11.38
C ASP A 396 -17.54 35.56 -10.21
N ILE A 397 -18.05 34.72 -9.30
CA ILE A 397 -18.87 35.15 -8.14
C ILE A 397 -18.04 35.69 -6.96
N TYR A 398 -16.85 35.12 -6.71
CA TYR A 398 -16.08 35.39 -5.48
C TYR A 398 -14.71 36.04 -5.68
N ALA A 399 -14.10 36.03 -6.87
CA ALA A 399 -12.71 36.47 -7.02
C ALA A 399 -12.51 37.96 -6.70
N ASP A 400 -13.42 38.83 -7.15
CA ASP A 400 -13.35 40.27 -6.85
C ASP A 400 -13.57 40.52 -5.36
N ARG A 401 -14.60 39.91 -4.75
CA ARG A 401 -14.88 39.97 -3.30
C ARG A 401 -13.68 39.53 -2.45
N ILE A 402 -12.96 38.47 -2.86
CA ILE A 402 -11.77 37.96 -2.16
C ILE A 402 -10.54 38.85 -2.38
N ARG A 403 -10.46 39.56 -3.51
CA ARG A 403 -9.41 40.53 -3.83
C ARG A 403 -9.58 41.84 -3.04
N GLU A 404 -10.81 42.32 -2.93
CA GLU A 404 -11.20 43.53 -2.19
C GLU A 404 -11.16 43.35 -0.66
N ALA A 405 -11.27 42.11 -0.17
CA ALA A 405 -11.20 41.79 1.25
C ALA A 405 -9.75 41.89 1.78
N GLU A 406 -9.23 43.09 1.98
CA GLU A 406 -7.87 43.32 2.51
C GLU A 406 -7.68 42.71 3.91
N GLN A 407 -8.69 42.78 4.78
CA GLN A 407 -8.59 42.33 6.17
C GLN A 407 -8.89 40.84 6.34
N LEU A 408 -8.16 40.17 7.25
CA LEU A 408 -8.41 38.76 7.61
C LEU A 408 -9.85 38.52 8.12
N THR A 409 -10.45 39.50 8.79
CA THR A 409 -11.85 39.50 9.23
C THR A 409 -12.82 39.42 8.05
N GLN A 410 -12.59 40.21 6.99
CA GLN A 410 -13.39 40.20 5.76
C GLN A 410 -13.23 38.86 5.03
N LYS A 411 -12.00 38.35 4.88
CA LYS A 411 -11.75 37.03 4.26
C LYS A 411 -12.41 35.89 5.02
N ARG A 412 -12.39 35.90 6.35
CA ARG A 412 -13.10 34.92 7.20
C ARG A 412 -14.62 35.02 7.09
N LYS A 413 -15.17 36.22 6.92
CA LYS A 413 -16.61 36.38 6.63
C LYS A 413 -16.98 35.70 5.30
N ILE A 414 -16.21 35.95 4.24
CA ILE A 414 -16.42 35.31 2.93
C ILE A 414 -16.30 33.78 3.06
N LEU A 415 -15.28 33.28 3.78
CA LEU A 415 -15.09 31.84 4.05
C LEU A 415 -16.32 31.21 4.75
N SER A 416 -16.87 31.88 5.77
CA SER A 416 -18.08 31.44 6.46
C SER A 416 -19.31 31.44 5.53
N GLU A 417 -19.49 32.50 4.72
CA GLU A 417 -20.54 32.56 3.69
C GLU A 417 -20.42 31.41 2.67
N MET A 418 -19.20 31.09 2.22
CA MET A 418 -18.96 29.99 1.26
C MET A 418 -19.37 28.63 1.84
N LEU A 419 -19.05 28.34 3.10
CA LEU A 419 -19.44 27.08 3.74
C LEU A 419 -20.96 26.97 3.91
N ILE A 420 -21.62 28.02 4.41
CA ILE A 420 -23.08 28.06 4.61
C ILE A 420 -23.83 27.91 3.27
N GLN A 421 -23.31 28.45 2.17
CA GLN A 421 -23.92 28.25 0.85
C GLN A 421 -23.61 26.87 0.27
N ALA A 422 -22.43 26.29 0.53
CA ALA A 422 -22.09 24.93 0.09
C ALA A 422 -22.96 23.84 0.74
N GLU A 423 -23.46 24.09 1.95
CA GLU A 423 -24.47 23.24 2.63
C GLU A 423 -25.87 23.34 1.98
N ARG A 424 -26.17 24.43 1.26
CA ARG A 424 -27.49 24.70 0.64
C ARG A 424 -27.60 24.29 -0.83
N LEU A 425 -26.48 24.00 -1.49
CA LEU A 425 -26.43 23.61 -2.90
C LEU A 425 -26.80 22.13 -3.12
N GLU A 426 -27.90 21.67 -2.51
CA GLU A 426 -28.36 20.27 -2.60
C GLU A 426 -28.71 19.85 -4.04
N ALA A 427 -29.14 20.80 -4.88
CA ALA A 427 -29.46 20.60 -6.29
C ALA A 427 -28.29 20.90 -7.25
N ASP A 428 -27.10 21.23 -6.74
CA ASP A 428 -25.88 21.42 -7.53
C ASP A 428 -24.66 20.80 -6.80
N PRO A 429 -24.50 19.46 -6.81
CA PRO A 429 -23.37 18.79 -6.16
C PRO A 429 -22.01 19.27 -6.67
N ALA A 430 -21.91 19.64 -7.95
CA ALA A 430 -20.70 20.19 -8.55
C ALA A 430 -20.33 21.57 -7.96
N GLY A 431 -21.30 22.48 -7.87
CA GLY A 431 -21.20 23.76 -7.16
C GLY A 431 -20.86 23.56 -5.68
N ALA A 432 -21.53 22.63 -5.01
CA ALA A 432 -21.33 22.29 -3.60
C ALA A 432 -19.91 21.75 -3.32
N TYR A 433 -19.34 20.95 -4.23
CA TYR A 433 -17.97 20.42 -4.14
C TYR A 433 -16.92 21.49 -4.46
N ALA A 434 -17.13 22.26 -5.53
CA ALA A 434 -16.23 23.32 -5.94
C ALA A 434 -16.18 24.45 -4.90
N LEU A 435 -17.31 24.77 -4.25
CA LEU A 435 -17.40 25.80 -3.21
C LEU A 435 -16.70 25.36 -1.91
N ARG A 436 -16.84 24.09 -1.50
CA ARG A 436 -15.99 23.50 -0.43
C ARG A 436 -14.51 23.54 -0.78
N SER A 437 -14.14 23.30 -2.05
CA SER A 437 -12.75 23.36 -2.50
C SER A 437 -12.16 24.77 -2.46
N ALA A 438 -12.92 25.78 -2.89
CA ALA A 438 -12.53 27.17 -2.77
C ALA A 438 -12.46 27.63 -1.30
N ALA A 439 -13.38 27.16 -0.45
CA ALA A 439 -13.36 27.42 1.00
C ALA A 439 -12.12 26.81 1.69
N MET A 440 -11.77 25.55 1.39
CA MET A 440 -10.53 24.93 1.91
C MET A 440 -9.29 25.74 1.54
N LYS A 441 -9.18 26.19 0.28
CA LYS A 441 -8.07 27.04 -0.16
C LYS A 441 -8.02 28.38 0.59
N LEU A 442 -9.16 29.06 0.76
CA LEU A 442 -9.24 30.32 1.48
C LEU A 442 -8.96 30.14 3.00
N ALA A 443 -9.32 29.00 3.58
CA ALA A 443 -8.98 28.65 4.96
C ALA A 443 -7.46 28.45 5.15
N VAL A 444 -6.79 27.77 4.20
CA VAL A 444 -5.33 27.63 4.15
C VAL A 444 -4.65 29.01 4.01
N ASP A 445 -5.12 29.86 3.09
CA ASP A 445 -4.57 31.21 2.87
C ASP A 445 -4.82 32.20 4.02
N THR A 446 -5.85 31.99 4.85
CA THR A 446 -6.16 32.82 6.05
C THR A 446 -5.67 32.21 7.37
N GLY A 447 -5.08 31.01 7.33
CA GLY A 447 -4.60 30.28 8.51
C GLY A 447 -5.70 29.89 9.50
N ASP A 448 -6.94 29.69 9.01
CA ASP A 448 -8.08 29.26 9.83
C ASP A 448 -8.25 27.74 9.77
N ILE A 449 -7.60 27.03 10.70
CA ILE A 449 -7.68 25.57 10.80
C ILE A 449 -9.11 25.08 11.14
N ARG A 450 -9.89 25.85 11.93
CA ARG A 450 -11.25 25.43 12.33
C ARG A 450 -12.18 25.45 11.11
N SER A 451 -12.09 26.50 10.29
CA SER A 451 -12.84 26.57 9.02
C SER A 451 -12.33 25.56 7.99
N LEU A 452 -11.02 25.25 7.95
CA LEU A 452 -10.48 24.21 7.07
C LEU A 452 -11.03 22.82 7.43
N LEU A 453 -10.99 22.45 8.71
CA LEU A 453 -11.48 21.14 9.16
C LEU A 453 -12.99 21.00 8.92
N ARG A 454 -13.80 22.02 9.20
CA ARG A 454 -15.24 22.02 8.81
C ARG A 454 -15.45 21.80 7.31
N ALA A 455 -14.60 22.38 6.45
CA ALA A 455 -14.69 22.22 5.01
C ALA A 455 -14.28 20.81 4.52
N VAL A 456 -13.36 20.16 5.23
CA VAL A 456 -12.98 18.75 5.05
C VAL A 456 -14.10 17.82 5.52
N ASP A 457 -14.61 18.03 6.73
CA ASP A 457 -15.67 17.22 7.35
C ASP A 457 -16.95 17.26 6.51
N SER A 458 -17.39 18.46 6.12
CA SER A 458 -18.56 18.65 5.23
C SER A 458 -18.35 18.08 3.82
N ARG A 459 -17.11 17.77 3.41
CA ARG A 459 -16.83 17.04 2.15
C ARG A 459 -16.98 15.54 2.37
N VAL A 460 -16.28 14.98 3.36
CA VAL A 460 -16.28 13.54 3.70
C VAL A 460 -17.68 13.05 4.12
N GLN A 461 -18.51 13.92 4.70
CA GLN A 461 -19.89 13.61 5.07
C GLN A 461 -20.86 13.59 3.87
N ARG A 462 -20.63 14.45 2.87
CA ARG A 462 -21.55 14.65 1.72
C ARG A 462 -21.18 13.77 0.52
N PHE A 463 -19.89 13.62 0.24
CA PHE A 463 -19.38 12.99 -0.98
C PHE A 463 -18.63 11.69 -0.70
N SER A 464 -18.73 10.74 -1.63
CA SER A 464 -17.86 9.56 -1.71
C SER A 464 -16.44 10.00 -2.09
N VAL A 465 -15.60 10.18 -1.07
CA VAL A 465 -14.16 10.50 -1.17
C VAL A 465 -13.41 9.81 -0.05
N ASP A 466 -12.13 9.49 -0.25
CA ASP A 466 -11.28 8.94 0.82
C ASP A 466 -11.12 9.96 1.97
N PRO A 467 -11.48 9.60 3.22
CA PRO A 467 -11.23 10.44 4.37
C PRO A 467 -9.74 10.76 4.57
N TYR A 468 -8.84 9.81 4.31
CA TYR A 468 -7.41 9.99 4.55
C TYR A 468 -6.80 11.04 3.61
N GLU A 469 -6.89 10.86 2.29
CA GLU A 469 -6.32 11.78 1.29
C GLU A 469 -6.80 13.22 1.50
N VAL A 470 -8.11 13.40 1.72
CA VAL A 470 -8.70 14.74 1.92
C VAL A 470 -8.15 15.39 3.19
N ASN A 471 -7.96 14.64 4.28
CA ASN A 471 -7.37 15.18 5.51
C ASN A 471 -5.86 15.42 5.37
N ALA A 472 -5.11 14.45 4.83
CA ALA A 472 -3.66 14.51 4.68
C ALA A 472 -3.24 15.67 3.76
N THR A 473 -3.90 15.81 2.61
CA THR A 473 -3.68 16.91 1.65
C THR A 473 -4.04 18.27 2.25
N ALA A 474 -5.17 18.37 2.97
CA ALA A 474 -5.58 19.61 3.61
C ALA A 474 -4.60 20.06 4.71
N LEU A 475 -4.17 19.14 5.57
CA LEU A 475 -3.20 19.41 6.63
C LEU A 475 -1.83 19.77 6.05
N ALA A 476 -1.33 19.04 5.05
CA ALA A 476 -0.06 19.35 4.40
C ALA A 476 -0.06 20.78 3.83
N ALA A 477 -1.06 21.13 3.01
CA ALA A 477 -1.21 22.47 2.44
C ALA A 477 -1.34 23.56 3.53
N PHE A 478 -2.07 23.29 4.61
CA PHE A 478 -2.18 24.23 5.74
C PHE A 478 -0.83 24.49 6.40
N ALA A 479 -0.08 23.42 6.70
CA ALA A 479 1.20 23.50 7.39
C ALA A 479 2.26 24.18 6.51
N GLU A 480 2.39 23.80 5.24
CA GLU A 480 3.29 24.45 4.28
C GLU A 480 3.05 25.95 4.18
N ARG A 481 1.78 26.37 4.20
CA ARG A 481 1.39 27.79 4.13
C ARG A 481 1.60 28.55 5.44
N ASN A 482 1.39 27.92 6.60
CA ASN A 482 1.24 28.63 7.88
C ASN A 482 2.30 28.32 8.96
N MET A 483 3.08 27.22 8.88
CA MET A 483 3.93 26.75 9.99
C MET A 483 5.00 27.74 10.50
N ARG A 484 5.27 28.80 9.74
CA ARG A 484 6.28 29.85 10.03
C ARG A 484 5.69 31.17 10.56
N ASN A 485 4.35 31.27 10.65
CA ASN A 485 3.62 32.49 10.98
C ASN A 485 2.88 32.34 12.33
N ASP A 486 2.40 33.44 12.92
CA ASP A 486 1.58 33.41 14.16
C ASP A 486 0.32 32.53 14.06
N ASN A 487 -0.19 32.31 12.84
CA ASN A 487 -1.26 31.36 12.55
C ASN A 487 -0.93 29.94 13.05
N ALA A 488 0.33 29.49 12.95
CA ALA A 488 0.77 28.20 13.46
C ALA A 488 0.49 28.08 14.96
N ARG A 489 0.71 29.13 15.74
CA ARG A 489 0.51 29.14 17.19
C ARG A 489 -0.94 28.97 17.59
N ARG A 490 -1.87 29.57 16.85
CA ARG A 490 -3.32 29.44 17.05
C ARG A 490 -3.87 28.11 16.52
N ALA A 491 -3.21 27.53 15.51
CA ALA A 491 -3.67 26.30 14.86
C ALA A 491 -3.09 25.01 15.44
N ALA A 492 -1.98 25.05 16.20
CA ALA A 492 -1.19 23.86 16.52
C ALA A 492 -1.95 22.76 17.28
N SER A 493 -2.89 23.11 18.18
CA SER A 493 -3.68 22.12 18.94
C SER A 493 -4.61 21.34 18.02
N GLU A 494 -5.51 22.02 17.31
CA GLU A 494 -6.46 21.39 16.38
C GLU A 494 -5.77 20.69 15.20
N PHE A 495 -4.65 21.25 14.72
CA PHE A 495 -3.80 20.57 13.73
C PHE A 495 -3.23 19.26 14.27
N ALA A 496 -2.66 19.26 15.48
CA ALA A 496 -2.10 18.06 16.10
C ALA A 496 -3.19 17.02 16.38
N LYS A 497 -4.36 17.43 16.88
CA LYS A 497 -5.53 16.56 17.10
C LYS A 497 -5.96 15.84 15.82
N ARG A 498 -6.14 16.56 14.71
CA ARG A 498 -6.50 15.93 13.43
C ARG A 498 -5.36 15.10 12.85
N ALA A 499 -4.11 15.56 12.96
CA ALA A 499 -2.94 14.85 12.42
C ALA A 499 -2.74 13.47 13.06
N VAL A 500 -3.00 13.29 14.37
CA VAL A 500 -2.92 11.96 15.03
C VAL A 500 -3.89 10.98 14.39
N VAL A 501 -5.16 11.37 14.21
CA VAL A 501 -6.19 10.51 13.61
C VAL A 501 -5.92 10.26 12.13
N THR A 502 -5.41 11.26 11.40
CA THR A 502 -5.04 11.13 9.98
C THR A 502 -3.87 10.16 9.81
N ILE A 503 -2.84 10.23 10.66
CA ILE A 503 -1.67 9.34 10.59
C ILE A 503 -2.02 7.91 11.02
N ARG A 504 -2.96 7.74 11.96
CA ARG A 504 -3.50 6.42 12.32
C ARG A 504 -4.13 5.74 11.10
N ASP A 505 -4.91 6.48 10.32
CA ASP A 505 -5.57 5.98 9.09
C ASP A 505 -4.55 5.71 7.97
N GLY A 506 -3.59 6.61 7.76
CA GLY A 506 -2.55 6.45 6.74
C GLY A 506 -1.57 5.30 7.01
N ILE A 507 -1.40 4.87 8.27
CA ILE A 507 -0.69 3.61 8.61
C ILE A 507 -1.48 2.40 8.12
N LEU A 508 -2.82 2.42 8.18
CA LEU A 508 -3.65 1.34 7.63
C LEU A 508 -3.62 1.33 6.10
N GLN A 509 -3.51 2.49 5.46
CA GLN A 509 -3.33 2.65 4.00
C GLN A 509 -1.86 2.55 3.52
N ASP A 510 -0.92 2.16 4.38
CA ASP A 510 0.52 1.98 4.10
C ASP A 510 1.29 3.24 3.59
N ASP A 511 0.75 4.45 3.73
CA ASP A 511 1.44 5.71 3.37
C ASP A 511 2.37 6.20 4.51
N TYR A 512 3.41 5.42 4.77
CA TYR A 512 4.43 5.76 5.77
C TYR A 512 5.23 7.03 5.41
N ASP A 513 5.36 7.37 4.12
CA ASP A 513 6.05 8.57 3.64
C ASP A 513 5.22 9.85 3.91
N GLY A 514 3.93 9.85 3.57
CA GLY A 514 3.02 10.97 3.84
C GLY A 514 2.78 11.14 5.34
N CYS A 515 2.55 10.06 6.07
CA CYS A 515 2.46 10.07 7.53
C CYS A 515 3.74 10.64 8.16
N GLY A 516 4.92 10.20 7.71
CA GLY A 516 6.21 10.67 8.20
C GLY A 516 6.42 12.18 7.98
N LYS A 517 6.00 12.71 6.82
CA LYS A 517 6.00 14.15 6.52
C LYS A 517 5.00 14.91 7.42
N LEU A 518 3.77 14.43 7.54
CA LEU A 518 2.73 15.07 8.35
C LEU A 518 3.11 15.13 9.84
N ALA A 519 3.75 14.09 10.37
CA ALA A 519 4.32 14.10 11.72
C ALA A 519 5.44 15.14 11.89
N SER A 520 6.29 15.34 10.86
CA SER A 520 7.33 16.38 10.87
C SER A 520 6.74 17.80 10.81
N MET A 521 5.64 17.97 10.08
CA MET A 521 4.89 19.23 10.00
C MET A 521 4.21 19.56 11.34
N ALA A 522 3.63 18.57 12.01
CA ALA A 522 3.08 18.73 13.37
C ALA A 522 4.17 19.13 14.37
N ALA A 523 5.35 18.50 14.34
CA ALA A 523 6.50 18.89 15.15
C ALA A 523 6.93 20.35 14.89
N ALA A 524 6.96 20.77 13.62
CA ALA A 524 7.31 22.14 13.24
C ALA A 524 6.27 23.17 13.73
N MET A 525 4.97 22.89 13.56
CA MET A 525 3.90 23.77 14.03
C MET A 525 3.86 23.87 15.56
N GLN A 526 4.03 22.76 16.28
CA GLN A 526 4.14 22.80 17.74
C GLN A 526 5.39 23.57 18.19
N LYS A 527 6.52 23.47 17.49
CA LYS A 527 7.73 24.26 17.79
C LYS A 527 7.47 25.76 17.66
N THR A 528 6.79 26.19 16.60
CA THR A 528 6.41 27.61 16.38
C THR A 528 5.39 28.10 17.43
N ALA A 529 4.48 27.23 17.88
CA ALA A 529 3.53 27.55 18.95
C ALA A 529 4.19 27.66 20.34
N SER A 530 5.17 26.78 20.58
CA SER A 530 5.85 26.56 21.86
C SER A 530 7.00 27.54 22.09
N GLY A 531 6.66 28.82 22.30
CA GLY A 531 7.63 29.82 22.77
C GLY A 531 8.34 29.39 24.06
N ASN A 532 9.57 29.87 24.28
CA ASN A 532 10.53 29.36 25.29
C ASN A 532 9.95 29.09 26.69
N ARG A 533 8.93 29.85 27.13
CA ARG A 533 8.28 29.71 28.45
C ARG A 533 7.52 28.39 28.61
N TYR A 534 6.92 27.85 27.54
CA TYR A 534 6.23 26.54 27.56
C TYR A 534 7.24 25.40 27.70
N GLN A 535 8.33 25.43 26.91
CA GLN A 535 9.41 24.45 26.99
C GLN A 535 10.10 24.44 28.37
N LEU A 536 10.20 25.61 29.02
CA LEU A 536 10.71 25.72 30.38
C LEU A 536 9.77 25.10 31.43
N ASN A 537 8.46 25.30 31.29
CA ASN A 537 7.45 24.72 32.19
C ASN A 537 7.39 23.18 32.09
N LEU A 538 7.36 22.62 30.88
CA LEU A 538 7.43 21.16 30.67
C LEU A 538 8.64 20.54 31.38
N ARG A 539 9.82 21.16 31.22
CA ARG A 539 11.08 20.71 31.85
C ARG A 539 11.07 20.79 33.37
N ASN A 540 10.19 21.59 33.97
CA ASN A 540 10.04 21.70 35.43
C ASN A 540 8.99 20.73 35.99
N ARG A 541 8.12 20.15 35.15
CA ARG A 541 7.08 19.16 35.53
C ARG A 541 7.45 17.71 35.17
N ASN A 542 8.61 17.49 34.52
CA ASN A 542 9.01 16.22 33.90
C ASN A 542 8.01 15.68 32.84
N GLU A 543 7.17 16.54 32.28
CA GLU A 543 6.18 16.15 31.28
C GLU A 543 6.84 15.79 29.93
N VAL A 544 6.29 14.77 29.26
CA VAL A 544 6.80 14.28 27.98
C VAL A 544 6.57 15.35 26.91
N ASP A 545 7.66 15.91 26.40
CA ASP A 545 7.66 16.98 25.39
C ASP A 545 6.95 16.54 24.09
N PRO A 546 5.78 17.09 23.75
CA PRO A 546 5.00 16.67 22.58
C PRO A 546 5.73 16.89 21.26
N GLN A 547 6.58 17.92 21.17
CA GLN A 547 7.39 18.20 19.99
C GLN A 547 8.42 17.08 19.75
N LYS A 548 8.94 16.46 20.82
CA LYS A 548 9.82 15.29 20.73
C LYS A 548 9.05 14.03 20.33
N LEU A 549 7.81 13.84 20.82
CA LEU A 549 6.95 12.72 20.38
C LEU A 549 6.67 12.79 18.87
N TRP A 550 6.28 13.95 18.35
CA TRP A 550 6.08 14.14 16.90
C TRP A 550 7.36 13.92 16.08
N THR A 551 8.50 14.45 16.55
CA THR A 551 9.80 14.25 15.90
C THR A 551 10.18 12.75 15.87
N ARG A 552 9.87 12.02 16.95
CA ARG A 552 10.14 10.58 17.05
C ARG A 552 9.17 9.75 16.21
N LEU A 553 7.88 10.08 16.17
CA LEU A 553 6.89 9.47 15.29
C LEU A 553 7.29 9.59 13.81
N SER A 554 7.72 10.78 13.38
CA SER A 554 8.23 11.01 12.01
C SER A 554 9.43 10.11 11.67
N SER A 555 10.37 9.93 12.62
CA SER A 555 11.54 9.04 12.47
C SER A 555 11.15 7.56 12.43
N LEU A 556 10.22 7.13 13.29
CA LEU A 556 9.68 5.77 13.30
C LEU A 556 8.94 5.44 12.00
N LEU A 557 8.11 6.35 11.48
CA LEU A 557 7.42 6.18 10.19
C LEU A 557 8.41 6.11 9.01
N SER A 558 9.40 6.99 8.98
CA SER A 558 10.44 7.00 7.94
C SER A 558 11.24 5.68 7.88
N SER A 559 11.47 5.04 9.04
CA SER A 559 12.12 3.72 9.12
C SER A 559 11.15 2.53 8.96
N THR A 560 9.84 2.76 9.09
CA THR A 560 8.80 1.74 8.86
C THR A 560 8.67 1.38 7.38
N LYS A 561 8.94 2.33 6.48
CA LYS A 561 8.95 2.11 5.03
C LYS A 561 9.84 0.94 4.59
N GLN A 562 11.01 0.76 5.20
CA GLN A 562 11.85 -0.40 4.88
C GLN A 562 11.20 -1.69 5.38
N ARG A 563 10.69 -1.71 6.61
CA ARG A 563 9.99 -2.87 7.20
C ARG A 563 8.76 -3.29 6.38
N TYR A 564 8.08 -2.35 5.72
CA TYR A 564 6.99 -2.63 4.77
C TYR A 564 7.49 -3.35 3.51
N ALA A 565 8.62 -2.90 2.93
CA ALA A 565 9.23 -3.59 1.78
C ALA A 565 9.74 -5.00 2.18
N ASP A 566 10.41 -5.12 3.33
CA ASP A 566 10.88 -6.39 3.88
C ASP A 566 9.69 -7.36 4.10
N ALA A 567 8.56 -6.86 4.61
CA ALA A 567 7.34 -7.64 4.82
C ALA A 567 6.62 -8.02 3.51
N ALA A 568 6.66 -7.15 2.48
CA ALA A 568 6.14 -7.46 1.16
C ALA A 568 6.95 -8.57 0.47
N GLU A 569 8.28 -8.60 0.63
CA GLU A 569 9.13 -9.69 0.17
C GLU A 569 8.76 -11.02 0.87
N GLN A 570 8.59 -11.01 2.19
CA GLN A 570 8.20 -12.23 2.90
C GLN A 570 6.75 -12.67 2.59
N LEU A 571 5.85 -11.74 2.24
CA LEU A 571 4.51 -12.06 1.75
C LEU A 571 4.55 -12.68 0.34
N ALA A 572 5.43 -12.20 -0.55
CA ALA A 572 5.64 -12.83 -1.86
C ALA A 572 6.18 -14.26 -1.71
N ARG A 573 7.14 -14.46 -0.80
CA ARG A 573 7.68 -15.80 -0.45
C ARG A 573 6.62 -16.72 0.14
N PHE A 574 5.82 -16.26 1.10
CA PHE A 574 4.72 -17.04 1.69
C PHE A 574 3.58 -17.37 0.70
N ARG A 575 3.46 -16.63 -0.40
CA ARG A 575 2.56 -16.98 -1.53
C ARG A 575 3.13 -18.04 -2.46
N GLN A 576 4.44 -18.30 -2.42
CA GLN A 576 5.11 -19.36 -3.19
C GLN A 576 5.23 -20.66 -2.38
N ASP A 577 5.34 -20.56 -1.06
CA ASP A 577 5.35 -21.68 -0.11
C ASP A 577 4.49 -21.32 1.11
N ASP A 578 3.26 -21.84 1.17
CA ASP A 578 2.32 -21.63 2.27
C ASP A 578 2.67 -22.44 3.54
N SER A 579 3.72 -23.26 3.48
CA SER A 579 4.31 -23.93 4.63
C SER A 579 5.48 -23.16 5.26
N ASP A 580 5.93 -22.05 4.64
CA ASP A 580 7.02 -21.21 5.15
C ASP A 580 6.58 -20.35 6.35
N GLY A 581 6.52 -21.01 7.51
CA GLY A 581 6.13 -20.39 8.77
C GLY A 581 7.01 -19.19 9.16
N ASP A 582 8.29 -19.17 8.81
CA ASP A 582 9.16 -18.03 9.13
C ASP A 582 8.85 -16.80 8.26
N ALA A 583 8.48 -17.00 6.98
CA ALA A 583 7.92 -15.95 6.14
C ALA A 583 6.56 -15.46 6.67
N ALA A 584 5.64 -16.38 6.98
CA ALA A 584 4.34 -16.07 7.60
C ALA A 584 4.51 -15.24 8.89
N SER A 585 5.43 -15.66 9.76
CA SER A 585 5.80 -14.96 11.00
C SER A 585 6.25 -13.53 10.75
N SER A 586 7.00 -13.28 9.68
CA SER A 586 7.47 -11.92 9.34
C SER A 586 6.29 -11.01 8.97
N VAL A 587 5.38 -11.50 8.11
CA VAL A 587 4.16 -10.79 7.72
C VAL A 587 3.25 -10.57 8.94
N GLY A 588 3.01 -11.60 9.75
CA GLY A 588 2.20 -11.51 10.97
C GLY A 588 2.76 -10.50 11.98
N ARG A 589 4.08 -10.43 12.15
CA ARG A 589 4.75 -9.44 13.00
C ARG A 589 4.59 -8.02 12.46
N PHE A 590 4.67 -7.82 11.15
CA PHE A 590 4.44 -6.52 10.53
C PHE A 590 2.98 -6.05 10.77
N LEU A 591 2.01 -6.92 10.49
CA LEU A 591 0.59 -6.63 10.68
C LEU A 591 0.27 -6.30 12.15
N CYS A 592 0.64 -7.16 13.10
CA CYS A 592 0.38 -6.95 14.53
C CYS A 592 1.14 -5.76 15.11
N PHE A 593 2.46 -5.69 14.94
CA PHE A 593 3.31 -4.77 15.70
C PHE A 593 3.58 -3.41 15.02
N ILE A 594 3.13 -3.23 13.77
CA ILE A 594 3.30 -1.97 13.02
C ILE A 594 1.95 -1.42 12.54
N LYS A 595 1.13 -2.21 11.84
CA LYS A 595 -0.21 -1.75 11.41
C LYS A 595 -1.25 -1.80 12.54
N GLY A 596 -1.06 -2.68 13.53
CA GLY A 596 -2.05 -2.95 14.57
C GLY A 596 -3.17 -3.89 14.12
N ASP A 597 -3.01 -4.55 12.97
CA ASP A 597 -3.94 -5.56 12.48
C ASP A 597 -3.64 -6.92 13.14
N TRP A 598 -4.12 -7.06 14.37
CA TRP A 598 -4.08 -8.29 15.13
C TRP A 598 -4.96 -9.39 14.51
N GLN A 599 -6.04 -9.03 13.81
CA GLN A 599 -6.98 -10.01 13.26
C GLN A 599 -6.36 -10.80 12.11
N THR A 600 -5.69 -10.13 11.18
CA THR A 600 -4.96 -10.77 10.08
C THR A 600 -3.58 -11.26 10.51
N GLY A 601 -2.93 -10.57 11.45
CA GLY A 601 -1.57 -10.91 11.87
C GLY A 601 -1.45 -12.14 12.79
N LEU A 602 -2.36 -12.30 13.77
CA LEU A 602 -2.27 -13.39 14.75
C LEU A 602 -2.29 -14.82 14.11
N PRO A 603 -3.12 -15.13 13.10
CA PRO A 603 -3.12 -16.45 12.44
C PRO A 603 -1.82 -16.77 11.68
N LEU A 604 -1.06 -15.75 11.28
CA LEU A 604 0.26 -15.92 10.66
C LEU A 604 1.35 -16.10 11.73
N LEU A 605 1.21 -15.43 12.88
CA LEU A 605 2.12 -15.60 14.03
C LEU A 605 2.10 -17.02 14.62
N THR A 606 0.96 -17.73 14.57
CA THR A 606 0.89 -19.12 15.04
C THR A 606 1.69 -20.11 14.19
N GLN A 607 2.05 -19.74 12.95
CA GLN A 607 2.79 -20.59 12.01
C GLN A 607 4.32 -20.45 12.17
N GLY A 608 4.79 -19.36 12.79
CA GLY A 608 6.21 -19.00 12.86
C GLY A 608 7.06 -19.76 13.84
N GLY A 609 8.31 -20.09 13.52
CA GLY A 609 9.20 -20.88 14.39
C GLY A 609 9.77 -20.13 15.61
N ILE A 610 8.94 -19.39 16.35
CA ILE A 610 9.25 -18.72 17.63
C ILE A 610 8.16 -19.14 18.63
N GLU A 611 8.40 -20.26 19.33
CA GLU A 611 7.46 -20.94 20.23
C GLU A 611 6.72 -20.02 21.21
N ALA A 612 7.43 -19.06 21.84
CA ALA A 612 6.83 -18.12 22.78
C ALA A 612 5.85 -17.13 22.10
N LEU A 613 6.12 -16.75 20.86
CA LEU A 613 5.27 -15.86 20.06
C LEU A 613 4.08 -16.64 19.46
N GLN A 614 4.28 -17.90 19.03
CA GLN A 614 3.17 -18.79 18.65
C GLN A 614 2.22 -19.00 19.81
N THR A 615 2.76 -19.31 20.99
CA THR A 615 1.96 -19.56 22.20
C THR A 615 1.13 -18.34 22.59
N ALA A 616 1.74 -17.15 22.61
CA ALA A 616 1.03 -15.90 22.85
C ALA A 616 -0.05 -15.65 21.80
N ALA A 617 0.26 -15.80 20.51
CA ALA A 617 -0.71 -15.60 19.43
C ALA A 617 -1.87 -16.61 19.46
N GLN A 618 -1.60 -17.87 19.75
CA GLN A 618 -2.63 -18.92 19.84
C GLN A 618 -3.56 -18.72 21.04
N ARG A 619 -3.02 -18.29 22.19
CA ARG A 619 -3.83 -17.95 23.37
C ARG A 619 -4.65 -16.68 23.16
N ASP A 620 -4.10 -15.68 22.48
CA ASP A 620 -4.82 -14.46 22.12
C ASP A 620 -5.99 -14.75 21.15
N LEU A 621 -5.77 -15.61 20.14
CA LEU A 621 -6.82 -16.08 19.22
C LEU A 621 -7.91 -16.93 19.89
N GLN A 622 -7.59 -17.66 20.95
CA GLN A 622 -8.59 -18.37 21.78
C GLN A 622 -9.43 -17.40 22.62
N GLY A 623 -8.92 -16.18 22.85
CA GLY A 623 -9.54 -15.18 23.69
C GLY A 623 -9.44 -15.48 25.19
N ALA A 624 -10.04 -14.60 25.97
CA ALA A 624 -10.18 -14.73 27.42
C ALA A 624 -11.61 -14.39 27.81
N ALA A 625 -12.24 -15.23 28.63
CA ALA A 625 -13.64 -15.13 29.01
C ALA A 625 -13.87 -14.39 30.33
N ASN A 626 -12.82 -14.17 31.12
CA ASN A 626 -12.88 -13.43 32.38
C ASN A 626 -11.63 -12.55 32.61
N VAL A 627 -11.77 -11.60 33.55
CA VAL A 627 -10.74 -10.62 33.91
C VAL A 627 -9.39 -11.26 34.26
N GLY A 628 -9.38 -12.41 34.95
CA GLY A 628 -8.14 -13.09 35.32
C GLY A 628 -7.38 -13.63 34.10
N GLU A 629 -8.09 -14.24 33.16
CA GLU A 629 -7.54 -14.68 31.87
C GLU A 629 -7.07 -13.49 31.01
N GLN A 630 -7.80 -12.37 31.02
CA GLN A 630 -7.42 -11.15 30.29
C GLN A 630 -6.14 -10.52 30.86
N VAL A 631 -6.00 -10.45 32.19
CA VAL A 631 -4.75 -10.01 32.85
C VAL A 631 -3.60 -10.97 32.53
N ALA A 632 -3.86 -12.29 32.54
CA ALA A 632 -2.84 -13.29 32.20
C ALA A 632 -2.40 -13.25 30.72
N LEU A 633 -3.29 -12.91 29.79
CA LEU A 633 -2.90 -12.60 28.39
C LEU A 633 -2.06 -11.32 28.33
N GLY A 634 -2.43 -10.29 29.08
CA GLY A 634 -1.65 -9.06 29.23
C GLY A 634 -0.23 -9.36 29.71
N ASP A 635 -0.09 -10.11 30.81
CA ASP A 635 1.20 -10.52 31.38
C ASP A 635 2.03 -11.40 30.43
N MET A 636 1.39 -12.28 29.65
CA MET A 636 2.06 -13.12 28.65
C MET A 636 2.69 -12.27 27.53
N TRP A 637 1.94 -11.31 27.00
CA TRP A 637 2.45 -10.35 26.01
C TRP A 637 3.49 -9.40 26.62
N TRP A 638 3.32 -9.01 27.88
CA TRP A 638 4.27 -8.15 28.60
C TRP A 638 5.63 -8.83 28.76
N GLU A 639 5.64 -10.07 29.25
CA GLU A 639 6.86 -10.88 29.38
C GLU A 639 7.55 -11.12 28.04
N LEU A 640 6.79 -11.35 26.97
CA LEU A 640 7.32 -11.46 25.62
C LEU A 640 8.03 -10.16 25.18
N GLY A 641 7.42 -9.00 25.48
CA GLY A 641 8.01 -7.68 25.24
C GLY A 641 9.24 -7.38 26.09
N GLN A 642 9.27 -7.78 27.37
CA GLN A 642 10.44 -7.59 28.23
C GLN A 642 11.62 -8.48 27.84
N ARG A 643 11.37 -9.69 27.30
CA ARG A 643 12.40 -10.61 26.78
C ARG A 643 12.92 -10.22 25.40
N ALA A 644 12.14 -9.51 24.60
CA ALA A 644 12.56 -8.98 23.32
C ALA A 644 13.67 -7.92 23.47
N LYS A 645 14.64 -7.92 22.56
CA LYS A 645 15.64 -6.83 22.47
C LYS A 645 14.95 -5.52 22.06
N ALA A 646 15.51 -4.39 22.49
CA ALA A 646 14.93 -3.07 22.25
C ALA A 646 14.72 -2.81 20.74
N GLY A 647 13.48 -2.45 20.37
CA GLY A 647 13.05 -2.26 18.99
C GLY A 647 11.52 -2.31 18.86
N VAL A 648 11.03 -2.34 17.62
CA VAL A 648 9.59 -2.31 17.32
C VAL A 648 8.85 -3.52 17.90
N TYR A 649 9.44 -4.72 17.86
CA TYR A 649 8.82 -5.95 18.39
C TYR A 649 8.61 -5.92 19.91
N LYS A 650 9.56 -5.34 20.66
CA LYS A 650 9.37 -5.10 22.10
C LYS A 650 8.15 -4.23 22.32
N GLN A 651 8.06 -3.10 21.62
CA GLN A 651 6.96 -2.17 21.78
C GLN A 651 5.63 -2.81 21.38
N GLY A 652 5.53 -3.46 20.22
CA GLY A 652 4.26 -4.06 19.77
C GLY A 652 3.72 -5.15 20.70
N ALA A 653 4.58 -5.92 21.36
CA ALA A 653 4.17 -6.87 22.40
C ALA A 653 3.66 -6.15 23.66
N LEU A 654 4.34 -5.09 24.11
CA LEU A 654 3.88 -4.25 25.23
C LEU A 654 2.59 -3.48 24.88
N ASP A 655 2.40 -3.07 23.62
CA ASP A 655 1.19 -2.41 23.12
C ASP A 655 -0.01 -3.39 23.18
N ARG A 656 0.20 -4.70 22.91
CA ARG A 656 -0.83 -5.74 23.07
C ARG A 656 -1.14 -6.05 24.53
N ALA A 657 -0.12 -6.06 25.39
CA ALA A 657 -0.32 -6.15 26.84
C ALA A 657 -1.17 -4.97 27.34
N GLY A 658 -0.84 -3.75 26.89
CA GLY A 658 -1.61 -2.53 27.13
C GLY A 658 -3.07 -2.65 26.73
N PHE A 659 -3.38 -3.17 25.53
CA PHE A 659 -4.75 -3.43 25.09
C PHE A 659 -5.53 -4.35 26.05
N TRP A 660 -4.93 -5.46 26.48
CA TRP A 660 -5.57 -6.40 27.41
C TRP A 660 -5.79 -5.75 28.79
N TYR A 661 -4.80 -5.03 29.30
CA TYR A 661 -4.88 -4.28 30.56
C TYR A 661 -5.94 -3.15 30.52
N GLU A 662 -6.00 -2.35 29.45
CA GLU A 662 -7.02 -1.32 29.22
C GLU A 662 -8.43 -1.92 29.17
N SER A 663 -8.58 -3.13 28.61
CA SER A 663 -9.89 -3.80 28.50
C SER A 663 -10.50 -4.20 29.85
N VAL A 664 -9.70 -4.30 30.91
CA VAL A 664 -10.15 -4.71 32.26
C VAL A 664 -10.07 -3.61 33.31
N TYR A 665 -9.13 -2.66 33.21
CA TYR A 665 -8.78 -1.75 34.30
C TYR A 665 -9.99 -1.01 34.93
N GLU A 666 -10.88 -0.45 34.10
CA GLU A 666 -12.07 0.28 34.56
C GLU A 666 -13.17 -0.60 35.18
N VAL A 667 -13.20 -1.90 34.86
CA VAL A 667 -14.19 -2.86 35.40
C VAL A 667 -13.66 -3.68 36.58
N MET A 668 -12.37 -3.58 36.90
CA MET A 668 -11.77 -4.25 38.04
C MET A 668 -12.19 -3.60 39.37
N PRO A 669 -12.53 -4.39 40.40
CA PRO A 669 -12.63 -3.89 41.77
C PRO A 669 -11.24 -3.50 42.29
N GLU A 670 -11.18 -2.70 43.36
CA GLU A 670 -9.91 -2.35 44.01
C GLU A 670 -9.23 -3.61 44.57
N SER A 671 -8.14 -4.02 43.93
CA SER A 671 -7.39 -5.25 44.22
C SER A 671 -5.90 -5.09 43.93
N LEU A 672 -5.08 -6.05 44.36
CA LEU A 672 -3.66 -6.10 43.99
C LEU A 672 -3.49 -6.23 42.47
N ASP A 673 -4.36 -6.98 41.80
CA ASP A 673 -4.34 -7.14 40.34
C ASP A 673 -4.62 -5.80 39.64
N LYS A 674 -5.56 -4.99 40.17
CA LYS A 674 -5.84 -3.66 39.62
C LYS A 674 -4.64 -2.70 39.79
N LEU A 675 -3.93 -2.80 40.92
CA LEU A 675 -2.69 -2.04 41.16
C LEU A 675 -1.54 -2.49 40.24
N HIS A 676 -1.44 -3.79 39.96
CA HIS A 676 -0.49 -4.36 38.99
C HIS A 676 -0.80 -3.89 37.56
N VAL A 677 -2.06 -4.05 37.12
CA VAL A 677 -2.56 -3.55 35.82
C VAL A 677 -2.30 -2.04 35.69
N LYS A 678 -2.57 -1.25 36.73
CA LYS A 678 -2.23 0.17 36.75
C LYS A 678 -0.74 0.42 36.55
N ALA A 679 0.11 -0.24 37.34
CA ALA A 679 1.56 -0.06 37.25
C ALA A 679 2.11 -0.40 35.86
N ARG A 680 1.54 -1.39 35.16
CA ARG A 680 1.88 -1.71 33.77
C ARG A 680 1.41 -0.68 32.76
N LEU A 681 0.21 -0.13 32.93
CA LEU A 681 -0.30 0.95 32.09
C LEU A 681 0.52 2.24 32.29
N ASP A 682 0.91 2.56 33.52
CA ASP A 682 1.77 3.69 33.84
C ASP A 682 3.19 3.49 33.25
N GLU A 683 3.82 2.31 33.43
CA GLU A 683 5.12 1.95 32.84
C GLU A 683 5.11 2.05 31.29
N LEU A 684 3.99 1.65 30.65
CA LEU A 684 3.78 1.77 29.21
C LEU A 684 3.57 3.23 28.74
N ASN A 685 2.99 4.07 29.59
CA ASN A 685 2.73 5.48 29.30
C ASN A 685 3.98 6.36 29.45
N GLU A 686 4.84 6.07 30.43
CA GLU A 686 6.09 6.81 30.69
C GLU A 686 7.26 6.38 29.78
N GLY A 687 7.20 5.17 29.21
CA GLY A 687 8.26 4.62 28.35
C GLY A 687 8.51 5.42 27.06
N VAL A 688 9.76 5.39 26.56
CA VAL A 688 10.10 6.00 25.26
C VAL A 688 9.55 5.13 24.12
N PRO A 689 8.62 5.62 23.27
CA PRO A 689 7.85 4.76 22.37
C PRO A 689 8.72 4.11 21.30
N GLY A 690 8.61 2.80 21.14
CA GLY A 690 9.37 2.01 20.14
C GLY A 690 8.65 1.75 18.81
N SER A 691 7.35 2.07 18.69
CA SER A 691 6.50 1.83 17.53
C SER A 691 5.76 3.13 17.13
N PRO A 692 5.32 3.30 15.86
CA PRO A 692 4.46 4.41 15.48
C PRO A 692 3.16 4.45 16.31
N LEU A 693 2.58 3.28 16.60
CA LEU A 693 1.34 3.15 17.38
C LEU A 693 1.50 3.62 18.83
N ALA A 694 2.59 3.27 19.51
CA ALA A 694 2.87 3.74 20.87
C ALA A 694 3.06 5.26 20.93
N ALA A 695 3.74 5.84 19.93
CA ALA A 695 3.88 7.30 19.82
C ALA A 695 2.54 7.99 19.55
N LEU A 696 1.67 7.40 18.72
CA LEU A 696 0.28 7.88 18.52
C LEU A 696 -0.59 7.72 19.77
N ARG A 697 -0.42 6.65 20.56
CA ARG A 697 -1.13 6.44 21.84
C ARG A 697 -0.74 7.51 22.87
N GLN A 698 0.55 7.78 23.04
CA GLN A 698 1.03 8.86 23.93
C GLN A 698 0.59 10.25 23.45
N LEU A 699 0.63 10.53 22.14
CA LEU A 699 0.09 11.76 21.57
C LEU A 699 -1.43 11.87 21.76
N SER A 700 -2.17 10.76 21.67
CA SER A 700 -3.61 10.73 21.91
C SER A 700 -3.96 11.06 23.36
N LEU A 701 -3.24 10.46 24.32
CA LEU A 701 -3.39 10.76 25.75
C LEU A 701 -3.07 12.23 26.06
N HIS A 702 -1.97 12.76 25.53
CA HIS A 702 -1.59 14.17 25.75
C HIS A 702 -2.59 15.17 25.13
N LEU A 703 -3.13 14.87 23.95
CA LEU A 703 -4.06 15.74 23.21
C LEU A 703 -5.54 15.46 23.52
N GLN A 704 -5.83 14.58 24.49
CA GLN A 704 -7.17 14.14 24.89
C GLN A 704 -8.04 13.61 23.71
N ILE A 705 -7.41 12.83 22.83
CA ILE A 705 -8.05 12.22 21.66
C ILE A 705 -8.58 10.84 22.04
N PRO A 706 -9.86 10.50 21.77
CA PRO A 706 -10.39 9.16 22.01
C PRO A 706 -9.59 8.08 21.28
N PRO A 707 -9.33 6.92 21.92
CA PRO A 707 -8.51 5.86 21.33
C PRO A 707 -9.17 5.27 20.06
N ASP A 708 -10.50 5.23 20.03
CA ASP A 708 -11.32 4.73 18.92
C ASP A 708 -11.67 5.79 17.86
N ALA A 709 -11.19 7.03 18.00
CA ALA A 709 -11.49 8.11 17.06
C ALA A 709 -11.08 7.79 15.60
N THR A 710 -12.02 7.91 14.66
CA THR A 710 -11.80 7.78 13.21
C THR A 710 -12.12 9.08 12.47
N LEU A 711 -11.56 9.26 11.26
CA LEU A 711 -11.88 10.42 10.42
C LEU A 711 -13.37 10.49 10.06
N GLU A 712 -14.04 9.34 9.94
CA GLU A 712 -15.47 9.26 9.64
C GLU A 712 -16.37 9.71 10.81
N GLN A 713 -15.99 9.37 12.05
CA GLN A 713 -16.67 9.87 13.25
C GLN A 713 -16.48 11.38 13.40
N LEU A 714 -15.28 11.89 13.11
CA LEU A 714 -15.00 13.34 13.11
C LEU A 714 -15.84 14.08 12.06
N ALA A 715 -16.01 13.49 10.86
CA ALA A 715 -16.82 14.08 9.78
C ALA A 715 -18.34 14.02 10.03
N THR A 716 -18.83 13.04 10.79
CA THR A 716 -20.26 12.87 11.09
C THR A 716 -20.70 13.46 12.45
N GLY A 717 -19.76 13.81 13.31
CA GLY A 717 -20.00 14.37 14.64
C GLY A 717 -20.37 15.86 14.61
N ASN A 718 -21.59 16.18 15.05
CA ASN A 718 -22.11 17.56 15.03
C ASN A 718 -21.43 18.47 16.08
N GLY A 719 -20.28 19.05 15.72
CA GLY A 719 -19.64 20.17 16.42
C GLY A 719 -18.99 19.91 17.79
N ARG A 720 -18.89 18.64 18.23
CA ARG A 720 -18.35 18.25 19.56
C ARG A 720 -17.31 17.12 19.47
N ALA A 721 -16.35 17.26 18.56
CA ALA A 721 -15.32 16.24 18.30
C ALA A 721 -14.27 16.11 19.42
N PHE A 722 -13.99 17.21 20.11
CA PHE A 722 -13.12 17.29 21.29
C PHE A 722 -13.81 18.19 22.33
N GLY A 723 -13.44 18.04 23.61
CA GLY A 723 -14.02 18.82 24.70
C GLY A 723 -13.84 20.33 24.53
N ASN A 724 -14.77 21.10 25.10
CA ASN A 724 -14.65 22.54 25.19
C ASN A 724 -13.53 22.91 26.17
N ASP A 725 -12.45 23.50 25.67
CA ASP A 725 -11.64 24.47 26.42
C ASP A 725 -12.26 25.88 26.27
N ASP A 726 -13.57 26.00 26.54
CA ASP A 726 -14.28 27.29 26.63
C ASP A 726 -14.37 27.68 28.13
N ASP A 727 -13.23 28.01 28.74
CA ASP A 727 -13.09 28.66 30.06
C ASP A 727 -11.61 29.06 30.27
N ASP A 728 -11.22 30.28 29.81
CA ASP A 728 -10.05 31.11 30.24
C ASP A 728 -9.76 32.20 29.17
N ASP A 729 -10.56 33.27 29.13
CA ASP A 729 -10.28 34.50 28.35
C ASP A 729 -10.94 35.70 29.08
N ASP A 730 -10.34 36.10 30.21
CA ASP A 730 -10.74 37.19 31.14
C ASP A 730 -9.50 38.04 31.52
#